data_AF-A0A1V3RNU1-F1
#
_entry.id   AF-A0A1V3RNU1-F1
#
_cell.length_a   1.000
_cell.length_b   1.000
_cell.length_c   1.000
_cell.angle_alpha   90.00
_cell.angle_beta   90.00
_cell.angle_gamma   90.00
#
_symmetry.space_group_name_H-M   'P 1'
#
loop_
_entity.id
_entity.type
_entity.pdbx_description
1 polymer ?
#
loop_
_entity_poly.entity_id
_entity_poly.type
_entity_poly.pdbx_seq_one_letter_code
_entity_poly.pdbx_strand_id
1 'polypeptide(L)'
;MKSLFKTLFLYSILFAFLPIQLRAEKQPIQEYHQVTVLLGKEAGNVEKLVADLLKDRIIEKSDVEIAITQNPENAKGLVILLGRPEHHSSIQEQFVKYRIPALTDLAPGPEGFLLRQLDSNLLLAAGIDDRGSLYAVGEILRQLNYGKDNISLPSNLNIRTAPAFEIRGTQFGQSGVAKTLAKVRDWTDQETQRVILDYALAGANTFSVDEGPMYDFIKSFGLMTQGGFGANTASEVKDPLWMASESIGRGGYVCPSVPAAKAYMLQKFEEFAKTSPSYDFLKFQGGDGGGCECDRCDPYGLTFIHLVEEMSNIMHKYHPKTRIYFTNQKFDNADDEAIFEYLNEKPRDWLWAWGFGPGSDATTWQPGHRQTHRMDLFRYPGFGPYGLYPLEITRQMPARHKLLYYNEITHWKYAQHAYVQMYPRADKNGDLPPHWGHDIYERRPDQYLTQVYNRLSFYAWPKQYHRVFNDLMPYGIGDITHSSGNHDHFNQWMWQRLLWAPRTSVEDVVDDYSKNWFGPEAAPLMAKAIFQLEENLGEIPGKPLPEKEGILSYYQLVTEAGKVMPENWKKSNWLWRMYLQKGALDRYTQLMVNRQIQLQTEVEELVKTGSAQEVSDQVLNQALQKLRSEKMESPEMFGLKEEAKQLGEESNALFGSRNEGFFNLEHDFIGLGWLDRQLNRALAAKGKHRKELLAMITDYENPGEGGQYDNLGTANPAPNVVFGYPYDHGQPYVQQMLSEGNRPSQRSMHFTQDEAQGVTLHYRDLDPNAKYKIRFTLVRPWYQDRYASRMNQKSETILADEQVLAQDLEIPLQMSDHFTFEIPGKLTKDGELHIRFQKAADLAYGDRVTVEQWRNSGGWGTLVSEVWLIKE
;
A
#
# COMPACT_ATOMS: atom_id res chain seq x y z
N MET A 1 3.27 63.96 42.06
CA MET A 1 4.22 63.00 41.47
C MET A 1 3.43 62.15 40.49
N LYS A 2 3.42 62.51 39.20
CA LYS A 2 4.32 62.01 38.15
C LYS A 2 4.12 60.51 37.88
N SER A 3 3.74 60.22 36.63
CA SER A 3 3.93 58.98 35.88
C SER A 3 3.01 57.80 36.22
N LEU A 4 1.90 57.65 35.46
CA LEU A 4 1.43 56.38 34.85
C LEU A 4 0.06 56.59 34.17
N PHE A 5 -0.04 57.52 33.22
CA PHE A 5 -1.22 57.67 32.36
C PHE A 5 -0.75 58.17 30.98
N LYS A 6 -0.17 57.27 30.18
CA LYS A 6 0.13 57.54 28.76
C LYS A 6 0.43 56.28 27.92
N THR A 7 -0.38 55.23 28.05
CA THR A 7 -0.41 54.16 27.03
C THR A 7 -1.76 53.44 26.97
N LEU A 8 -2.85 54.20 26.91
CA LEU A 8 -4.20 53.66 26.69
C LEU A 8 -5.05 54.71 25.95
N PHE A 9 -4.53 55.20 24.81
CA PHE A 9 -5.27 56.08 23.91
C PHE A 9 -4.67 56.02 22.50
N LEU A 10 -4.62 54.81 21.94
CA LEU A 10 -4.16 54.59 20.56
C LEU A 10 -4.71 53.28 19.98
N TYR A 11 -5.98 52.96 20.22
CA TYR A 11 -6.65 51.80 19.59
C TYR A 11 -8.15 52.04 19.31
N SER A 12 -8.57 53.27 19.00
CA SER A 12 -10.01 53.53 18.78
C SER A 12 -10.35 54.45 17.61
N ILE A 13 -9.41 54.80 16.74
CA ILE A 13 -9.70 55.57 15.53
C ILE A 13 -8.85 55.02 14.38
N LEU A 14 -9.31 53.93 13.75
CA LEU A 14 -9.00 53.52 12.35
C LEU A 14 -9.74 52.22 12.01
N PHE A 15 -11.06 52.17 12.23
CA PHE A 15 -11.94 51.16 11.64
C PHE A 15 -13.13 51.89 10.99
N ALA A 16 -12.81 52.63 9.93
CA ALA A 16 -13.78 53.19 8.99
C ALA A 16 -13.12 53.30 7.61
N PHE A 17 -12.60 52.18 7.10
CA PHE A 17 -12.42 52.00 5.67
C PHE A 17 -13.60 51.16 5.18
N LEU A 18 -14.49 51.80 4.41
CA LEU A 18 -15.47 51.12 3.57
C LEU A 18 -14.78 49.98 2.80
N PRO A 19 -15.46 48.84 2.54
CA PRO A 19 -14.98 47.91 1.54
C PRO A 19 -15.13 48.60 0.19
N ILE A 20 -14.07 49.23 -0.30
CA ILE A 20 -13.91 49.42 -1.73
C ILE A 20 -13.76 48.00 -2.27
N GLN A 21 -14.87 47.41 -2.70
CA GLN A 21 -14.87 46.31 -3.64
C GLN A 21 -14.16 46.83 -4.89
N LEU A 22 -12.83 46.72 -4.91
CA LEU A 22 -12.10 46.58 -6.16
C LEU A 22 -12.64 45.30 -6.78
N ARG A 23 -13.67 45.45 -7.62
CA ARG A 23 -13.89 44.52 -8.71
C ARG A 23 -12.58 44.50 -9.48
N ALA A 24 -11.72 43.53 -9.16
CA ALA A 24 -10.82 43.02 -10.17
C ALA A 24 -11.74 42.53 -11.28
N GLU A 25 -11.90 43.33 -12.33
CA GLU A 25 -12.42 42.82 -13.60
C GLU A 25 -11.52 41.63 -13.92
N LYS A 26 -12.08 40.41 -13.81
CA LYS A 26 -11.44 39.23 -14.37
C LYS A 26 -11.18 39.58 -15.82
N GLN A 27 -9.91 39.74 -16.20
CA GLN A 27 -9.58 39.87 -17.61
C GLN A 27 -10.24 38.69 -18.34
N PRO A 28 -10.93 38.94 -19.47
CA PRO A 28 -11.54 37.86 -20.22
C PRO A 28 -10.48 36.82 -20.54
N ILE A 29 -10.76 35.57 -20.19
CA ILE A 29 -9.89 34.44 -20.50
C ILE A 29 -9.80 34.37 -22.02
N GLN A 30 -8.60 34.45 -22.56
CA GLN A 30 -8.40 34.37 -24.01
C GLN A 30 -8.55 32.92 -24.47
N GLU A 31 -9.48 32.72 -25.39
CA GLU A 31 -9.76 31.43 -26.02
C GLU A 31 -9.05 31.33 -27.37
N TYR A 32 -8.41 30.20 -27.62
CA TYR A 32 -7.69 29.90 -28.85
C TYR A 32 -8.37 28.75 -29.58
N HIS A 33 -8.86 29.02 -30.78
CA HIS A 33 -9.44 28.01 -31.68
C HIS A 33 -8.42 27.40 -32.65
N GLN A 34 -7.22 28.00 -32.72
CA GLN A 34 -6.10 27.50 -33.52
C GLN A 34 -4.83 27.55 -32.68
N VAL A 35 -4.01 26.51 -32.78
CA VAL A 35 -2.74 26.34 -32.08
C VAL A 35 -1.69 25.92 -33.09
N THR A 36 -0.53 26.57 -33.06
CA THR A 36 0.64 26.14 -33.83
C THR A 36 1.78 25.80 -32.88
N VAL A 37 2.24 24.56 -32.91
CA VAL A 37 3.50 24.16 -32.27
C VAL A 37 4.62 24.40 -33.27
N LEU A 38 5.45 25.39 -33.00
CA LEU A 38 6.61 25.73 -33.83
C LEU A 38 7.85 25.06 -33.24
N LEU A 39 8.49 24.21 -34.05
CA LEU A 39 9.74 23.55 -33.72
C LEU A 39 10.93 24.28 -34.33
N GLY A 40 12.09 24.12 -33.69
CA GLY A 40 13.36 24.56 -34.25
C GLY A 40 13.70 23.86 -35.56
N LYS A 41 14.44 24.54 -36.45
CA LYS A 41 14.88 23.94 -37.74
C LYS A 41 15.76 22.71 -37.52
N GLU A 42 16.52 22.71 -36.44
CA GLU A 42 17.44 21.63 -36.05
C GLU A 42 16.81 20.67 -35.03
N ALA A 43 15.49 20.71 -34.83
CA ALA A 43 14.80 19.89 -33.85
C ALA A 43 15.12 18.39 -34.01
N GLY A 44 15.57 17.78 -32.92
CA GLY A 44 15.93 16.37 -32.82
C GLY A 44 14.71 15.43 -32.84
N ASN A 45 14.97 14.13 -32.73
CA ASN A 45 13.90 13.12 -32.73
C ASN A 45 12.97 13.26 -31.51
N VAL A 46 13.54 13.48 -30.32
CA VAL A 46 12.74 13.62 -29.10
C VAL A 46 11.83 14.84 -29.17
N GLU A 47 12.33 16.00 -29.62
CA GLU A 47 11.52 17.22 -29.77
C GLU A 47 10.32 17.01 -30.70
N LYS A 48 10.49 16.25 -31.79
CA LYS A 48 9.40 15.90 -32.72
C LYS A 48 8.36 15.00 -32.07
N LEU A 49 8.80 13.90 -31.42
CA LEU A 49 7.91 12.98 -30.71
C LEU A 49 7.15 13.68 -29.58
N VAL A 50 7.80 14.58 -28.86
CA VAL A 50 7.19 15.37 -27.78
C VAL A 50 6.16 16.37 -28.32
N ALA A 51 6.40 16.97 -29.48
CA ALA A 51 5.43 17.84 -30.15
C ALA A 51 4.19 17.06 -30.63
N ASP A 52 4.41 15.87 -31.20
CA ASP A 52 3.32 14.96 -31.59
C ASP A 52 2.52 14.54 -30.35
N LEU A 53 3.19 14.20 -29.24
CA LEU A 53 2.54 13.88 -27.97
C LEU A 53 1.69 15.06 -27.44
N LEU A 54 2.21 16.29 -27.47
CA LEU A 54 1.45 17.48 -27.08
C LEU A 54 0.18 17.61 -27.94
N LYS A 55 0.33 17.48 -29.26
CA LYS A 55 -0.79 17.55 -30.20
C LYS A 55 -1.83 16.47 -29.89
N ASP A 56 -1.41 15.23 -29.76
CA ASP A 56 -2.29 14.08 -29.50
C ASP A 56 -3.07 14.25 -28.19
N ARG A 57 -2.41 14.73 -27.12
CA ARG A 57 -3.07 14.98 -25.83
C ARG A 57 -4.04 16.16 -25.85
N ILE A 58 -3.80 17.17 -26.69
CA ILE A 58 -4.74 18.28 -26.86
C ILE A 58 -5.99 17.82 -27.62
N ILE A 59 -5.82 17.10 -28.74
CA ILE A 59 -6.95 16.65 -29.58
C ILE A 59 -7.81 15.58 -28.89
N GLU A 60 -7.26 14.85 -27.92
CA GLU A 60 -8.05 13.96 -27.05
C GLU A 60 -9.08 14.72 -26.20
N LYS A 61 -8.82 16.00 -25.91
CA LYS A 61 -9.57 16.81 -24.95
C LYS A 61 -10.36 17.95 -25.59
N SER A 62 -10.04 18.36 -26.82
CA SER A 62 -10.64 19.49 -27.54
C SER A 62 -10.55 19.31 -29.06
N ASP A 63 -11.57 19.77 -29.79
CA ASP A 63 -11.64 19.82 -31.26
C ASP A 63 -10.87 21.04 -31.84
N VAL A 64 -9.98 21.65 -31.07
CA VAL A 64 -9.16 22.80 -31.49
C VAL A 64 -8.27 22.44 -32.70
N GLU A 65 -8.12 23.36 -33.66
CA GLU A 65 -7.22 23.14 -34.78
C GLU A 65 -5.77 23.26 -34.31
N ILE A 66 -4.98 22.18 -34.43
CA ILE A 66 -3.58 22.16 -34.02
C ILE A 66 -2.66 21.64 -35.11
N ALA A 67 -1.62 22.42 -35.42
CA ALA A 67 -0.60 22.09 -36.42
C ALA A 67 0.80 22.14 -35.82
N ILE A 68 1.69 21.25 -36.30
CA ILE A 68 3.12 21.25 -35.98
C ILE A 68 3.86 21.72 -37.23
N THR A 69 4.77 22.68 -37.08
CA THR A 69 5.56 23.19 -38.20
C THR A 69 6.96 23.62 -37.75
N GLN A 70 7.87 23.77 -38.70
CA GLN A 70 9.18 24.41 -38.50
C GLN A 70 9.27 25.77 -39.22
N ASN A 71 8.22 26.16 -39.95
CA ASN A 71 8.18 27.43 -40.67
C ASN A 71 7.32 28.46 -39.90
N PRO A 72 7.92 29.53 -39.34
CA PRO A 72 7.20 30.57 -38.60
C PRO A 72 6.09 31.26 -39.42
N GLU A 73 6.22 31.34 -40.74
CA GLU A 73 5.23 32.00 -41.62
C GLU A 73 3.88 31.27 -41.63
N ASN A 74 3.87 29.99 -41.27
CA ASN A 74 2.65 29.18 -41.21
C ASN A 74 1.94 29.27 -39.85
N ALA A 75 2.49 30.01 -38.89
CA ALA A 75 1.98 30.04 -37.52
C ALA A 75 0.70 30.90 -37.41
N LYS A 76 -0.34 30.31 -36.82
CA LYS A 76 -1.64 30.93 -36.58
C LYS A 76 -2.14 30.64 -35.16
N GLY A 77 -3.00 31.52 -34.64
CA GLY A 77 -3.59 31.39 -33.31
C GLY A 77 -2.55 31.45 -32.19
N LEU A 78 -2.65 30.56 -31.21
CA LEU A 78 -1.64 30.41 -30.16
C LEU A 78 -0.40 29.73 -30.74
N VAL A 79 0.73 30.43 -30.76
CA VAL A 79 2.02 29.89 -31.18
C VAL A 79 2.79 29.40 -29.95
N ILE A 80 3.11 28.12 -29.91
CA ILE A 80 3.95 27.49 -28.89
C ILE A 80 5.32 27.24 -29.50
N LEU A 81 6.33 27.99 -29.07
CA LEU A 81 7.73 27.73 -29.42
C LEU A 81 8.23 26.59 -28.54
N LEU A 82 8.40 25.39 -29.11
CA LEU A 82 8.73 24.19 -28.34
C LEU A 82 10.10 23.63 -28.73
N GLY A 83 10.96 23.41 -27.74
CA GLY A 83 12.21 22.67 -27.93
C GLY A 83 13.38 23.25 -27.15
N ARG A 84 14.59 22.84 -27.54
CA ARG A 84 15.85 23.29 -26.93
C ARG A 84 16.28 24.62 -27.53
N PRO A 85 16.73 25.60 -26.71
CA PRO A 85 17.26 26.85 -27.21
C PRO A 85 18.35 26.67 -28.28
N GLU A 86 19.29 25.72 -28.13
CA GLU A 86 20.33 25.50 -29.16
C GLU A 86 19.79 25.09 -30.54
N HIS A 87 18.64 24.40 -30.61
CA HIS A 87 18.06 23.92 -31.86
C HIS A 87 17.03 24.90 -32.45
N HIS A 88 16.70 25.98 -31.73
CA HIS A 88 15.55 26.82 -32.01
C HIS A 88 15.87 28.33 -32.00
N SER A 89 16.20 28.88 -33.17
CA SER A 89 16.57 30.30 -33.32
C SER A 89 15.50 31.27 -32.82
N SER A 90 14.21 31.01 -33.06
CA SER A 90 13.12 31.88 -32.56
C SER A 90 13.05 31.92 -31.03
N ILE A 91 13.34 30.82 -30.34
CA ILE A 91 13.46 30.79 -28.86
C ILE A 91 14.61 31.70 -28.43
N GLN A 92 15.79 31.58 -29.06
CA GLN A 92 16.95 32.42 -28.77
C GLN A 92 16.67 33.91 -28.98
N GLU A 93 16.00 34.25 -30.08
CA GLU A 93 15.57 35.63 -30.38
C GLU A 93 14.64 36.17 -29.29
N GLN A 94 13.67 35.37 -28.82
CA GLN A 94 12.81 35.77 -27.71
C GLN A 94 13.59 35.94 -26.40
N PHE A 95 14.59 35.09 -26.14
CA PHE A 95 15.45 35.24 -24.96
C PHE A 95 16.18 36.59 -24.97
N VAL A 96 16.76 36.97 -26.11
CA VAL A 96 17.42 38.27 -26.29
C VAL A 96 16.43 39.42 -26.17
N LYS A 97 15.32 39.37 -26.92
CA LYS A 97 14.31 40.43 -27.00
C LYS A 97 13.70 40.75 -25.63
N TYR A 98 13.33 39.71 -24.87
CA TYR A 98 12.68 39.85 -23.56
C TYR A 98 13.67 39.77 -22.38
N ARG A 99 14.98 39.74 -22.65
CA ARG A 99 16.05 39.64 -21.64
C ARG A 99 15.85 38.47 -20.68
N ILE A 100 15.46 37.33 -21.23
CA ILE A 100 15.29 36.08 -20.50
C ILE A 100 16.68 35.45 -20.32
N PRO A 101 17.11 35.16 -19.08
CA PRO A 101 18.38 34.47 -18.86
C PRO A 101 18.41 33.12 -19.56
N ALA A 102 19.58 32.69 -20.02
CA ALA A 102 19.76 31.35 -20.57
C ALA A 102 19.32 30.26 -19.56
N LEU A 103 19.00 29.09 -20.09
CA LEU A 103 18.83 27.89 -19.26
C LEU A 103 20.21 27.34 -18.94
N THR A 104 20.41 26.91 -17.70
CA THR A 104 21.68 26.39 -17.19
C THR A 104 21.42 25.30 -16.16
N ASP A 105 22.44 24.49 -15.87
CA ASP A 105 22.39 23.44 -14.84
C ASP A 105 22.08 23.94 -13.42
N LEU A 106 22.07 25.27 -13.20
CA LEU A 106 21.68 25.87 -11.92
C LEU A 106 20.35 26.65 -11.99
N ALA A 107 19.88 26.95 -13.20
CA ALA A 107 18.68 27.77 -13.40
C ALA A 107 18.08 27.47 -14.79
N PRO A 108 17.03 26.63 -14.88
CA PRO A 108 16.33 25.98 -13.77
C PRO A 108 17.07 24.80 -13.11
N GLY A 109 18.00 24.15 -13.81
CA GLY A 109 18.57 22.85 -13.43
C GLY A 109 18.52 21.84 -14.58
N PRO A 110 19.22 20.70 -14.47
CA PRO A 110 19.15 19.61 -15.45
C PRO A 110 17.72 19.12 -15.64
N GLU A 111 17.36 18.70 -16.85
CA GLU A 111 16.00 18.27 -17.20
C GLU A 111 14.91 19.35 -16.96
N GLY A 112 15.30 20.59 -16.66
CA GLY A 112 14.37 21.68 -16.40
C GLY A 112 13.91 22.41 -17.65
N PHE A 113 12.92 23.27 -17.48
CA PHE A 113 12.35 24.08 -18.56
C PHE A 113 11.91 25.48 -18.11
N LEU A 114 11.64 26.31 -19.10
CA LEU A 114 10.95 27.58 -18.99
C LEU A 114 9.67 27.55 -19.83
N LEU A 115 8.54 27.78 -19.18
CA LEU A 115 7.25 28.03 -19.80
C LEU A 115 6.83 29.48 -19.54
N ARG A 116 6.80 30.33 -20.56
CA ARG A 116 6.49 31.75 -20.38
C ARG A 116 5.61 32.30 -21.50
N GLN A 117 4.47 32.86 -21.13
CA GLN A 117 3.65 33.65 -22.04
C GLN A 117 4.31 35.02 -22.24
N LEU A 118 4.66 35.35 -23.48
CA LEU A 118 5.36 36.60 -23.82
C LEU A 118 4.41 37.69 -24.29
N ASP A 119 3.34 37.29 -24.98
CA ASP A 119 2.21 38.14 -25.36
C ASP A 119 0.92 37.29 -25.46
N SER A 120 -0.16 37.90 -25.96
CA SER A 120 -1.48 37.26 -26.04
C SER A 120 -1.51 36.00 -26.92
N ASN A 121 -0.57 35.79 -27.84
CA ASN A 121 -0.59 34.66 -28.78
C ASN A 121 0.71 33.85 -28.79
N LEU A 122 1.69 34.17 -27.94
CA LEU A 122 3.00 33.54 -27.95
C LEU A 122 3.36 32.92 -26.60
N LEU A 123 3.50 31.59 -26.61
CA LEU A 123 3.98 30.79 -25.50
C LEU A 123 5.38 30.24 -25.80
N LEU A 124 6.32 30.55 -24.93
CA LEU A 124 7.68 30.02 -24.97
C LEU A 124 7.77 28.78 -24.11
N ALA A 125 8.14 27.63 -24.68
CA ALA A 125 8.33 26.34 -24.00
C ALA A 125 9.75 25.81 -24.29
N ALA A 126 10.72 26.31 -23.52
CA ALA A 126 12.14 26.03 -23.72
C ALA A 126 12.64 24.99 -22.71
N GLY A 127 13.07 23.82 -23.18
CA GLY A 127 13.74 22.80 -22.36
C GLY A 127 15.26 22.99 -22.35
N ILE A 128 15.93 22.71 -21.23
CA ILE A 128 17.40 22.71 -21.19
C ILE A 128 18.00 21.56 -22.01
N ASP A 129 17.28 20.44 -22.07
CA ASP A 129 17.63 19.22 -22.80
C ASP A 129 16.37 18.56 -23.38
N ASP A 130 16.53 17.37 -23.95
CA ASP A 130 15.44 16.61 -24.57
C ASP A 130 14.32 16.28 -23.55
N ARG A 131 14.67 15.91 -22.31
CA ARG A 131 13.68 15.61 -21.26
C ARG A 131 13.05 16.89 -20.72
N GLY A 132 13.79 17.99 -20.61
CA GLY A 132 13.24 19.31 -20.31
C GLY A 132 12.14 19.73 -21.30
N SER A 133 12.30 19.39 -22.58
CA SER A 133 11.25 19.62 -23.60
C SER A 133 10.00 18.76 -23.34
N LEU A 134 10.17 17.48 -23.00
CA LEU A 134 9.07 16.58 -22.60
C LEU A 134 8.31 17.11 -21.37
N TYR A 135 9.03 17.56 -20.34
CA TYR A 135 8.42 18.06 -19.11
C TYR A 135 7.74 19.41 -19.31
N ALA A 136 8.24 20.26 -20.21
CA ALA A 136 7.53 21.47 -20.64
C ALA A 136 6.17 21.13 -21.25
N VAL A 137 6.07 20.07 -22.07
CA VAL A 137 4.79 19.58 -22.60
C VAL A 137 3.87 19.07 -21.51
N GLY A 138 4.38 18.29 -20.55
CA GLY A 138 3.60 17.87 -19.38
C GLY A 138 3.03 19.05 -18.61
N GLU A 139 3.82 20.11 -18.43
CA GLU A 139 3.36 21.34 -17.76
C GLU A 139 2.32 22.10 -18.59
N ILE A 140 2.53 22.26 -19.90
CA ILE A 140 1.53 22.88 -20.79
C ILE A 140 0.18 22.18 -20.63
N LEU A 141 0.14 20.85 -20.71
CA LEU A 141 -1.10 20.07 -20.62
C LEU A 141 -1.83 20.26 -19.29
N ARG A 142 -1.12 20.49 -18.18
CA ARG A 142 -1.71 20.80 -16.86
C ARG A 142 -2.22 22.23 -16.77
N GLN A 143 -1.59 23.17 -17.46
CA GLN A 143 -1.96 24.59 -17.44
C GLN A 143 -3.14 24.91 -18.37
N LEU A 144 -3.39 24.08 -19.39
CA LEU A 144 -4.47 24.30 -20.34
C LEU A 144 -5.86 24.03 -19.72
N ASN A 145 -6.79 24.94 -19.97
CA ASN A 145 -8.22 24.64 -19.86
C ASN A 145 -8.76 24.29 -21.24
N TYR A 146 -9.65 23.30 -21.29
CA TYR A 146 -10.14 22.74 -22.53
C TYR A 146 -11.63 23.06 -22.70
N GLY A 147 -11.95 23.84 -23.72
CA GLY A 147 -13.28 23.95 -24.28
C GLY A 147 -13.51 22.91 -25.37
N LYS A 148 -14.73 22.85 -25.91
CA LYS A 148 -15.07 21.90 -26.98
C LYS A 148 -14.23 22.11 -28.23
N ASP A 149 -14.08 23.34 -28.69
CA ASP A 149 -13.41 23.73 -29.94
C ASP A 149 -12.32 24.80 -29.72
N ASN A 150 -11.91 24.98 -28.46
CA ASN A 150 -10.93 25.96 -28.04
C ASN A 150 -10.16 25.49 -26.82
N ILE A 151 -8.99 26.09 -26.60
CA ILE A 151 -8.23 25.98 -25.36
C ILE A 151 -7.95 27.38 -24.80
N SER A 152 -7.65 27.46 -23.50
CA SER A 152 -7.19 28.70 -22.89
C SER A 152 -6.05 28.48 -21.92
N LEU A 153 -5.24 29.52 -21.72
CA LEU A 153 -4.11 29.57 -20.81
C LEU A 153 -4.44 30.47 -19.61
N PRO A 154 -3.85 30.20 -18.43
CA PRO A 154 -3.89 31.15 -17.33
C PRO A 154 -3.14 32.43 -17.71
N SER A 155 -3.65 33.57 -17.26
CA SER A 155 -3.04 34.88 -17.52
C SER A 155 -1.64 34.97 -16.90
N ASN A 156 -0.66 35.46 -17.67
CA ASN A 156 0.72 35.72 -17.21
C ASN A 156 1.49 34.45 -16.81
N LEU A 157 1.28 33.34 -17.52
CA LEU A 157 2.01 32.10 -17.28
C LEU A 157 3.54 32.32 -17.33
N ASN A 158 4.24 32.01 -16.24
CA ASN A 158 5.70 32.16 -16.13
C ASN A 158 6.26 31.15 -15.12
N ILE A 159 6.66 29.99 -15.62
CA ILE A 159 7.17 28.87 -14.84
C ILE A 159 8.59 28.58 -15.32
N ARG A 160 9.56 28.61 -14.40
CA ARG A 160 10.93 28.14 -14.63
C ARG A 160 11.25 27.14 -13.54
N THR A 161 11.37 25.87 -13.88
CA THR A 161 11.47 24.79 -12.89
C THR A 161 12.22 23.58 -13.44
N ALA A 162 12.78 22.79 -12.53
CA ALA A 162 13.51 21.56 -12.76
C ALA A 162 13.12 20.56 -11.66
N PRO A 163 13.29 19.24 -11.89
CA PRO A 163 13.00 18.25 -10.87
C PRO A 163 13.93 18.39 -9.65
N ALA A 164 13.41 18.11 -8.46
CA ALA A 164 14.20 18.13 -7.23
C ALA A 164 15.11 16.90 -7.06
N PHE A 165 14.72 15.76 -7.65
CA PHE A 165 15.45 14.49 -7.53
C PHE A 165 15.94 14.00 -8.89
N GLU A 166 17.15 13.44 -8.94
CA GLU A 166 17.75 12.91 -10.17
C GLU A 166 16.96 11.71 -10.69
N ILE A 167 16.50 10.83 -9.79
CA ILE A 167 15.85 9.57 -10.16
C ILE A 167 14.37 9.63 -9.87
N ARG A 168 13.57 9.47 -10.93
CA ARG A 168 12.11 9.53 -10.84
C ARG A 168 11.54 8.39 -11.66
N GLY A 169 11.42 7.24 -11.03
CA GLY A 169 11.10 6.01 -11.74
C GLY A 169 9.96 5.22 -11.15
N THR A 170 9.48 4.28 -11.96
CA THR A 170 8.44 3.33 -11.57
C THR A 170 8.42 2.08 -12.47
N GLN A 171 7.55 1.16 -12.11
CA GLN A 171 7.16 -0.01 -12.90
C GLN A 171 5.78 0.24 -13.52
N PHE A 172 5.49 -0.43 -14.64
CA PHE A 172 4.20 -0.34 -15.33
C PHE A 172 3.68 -1.74 -15.66
N GLY A 173 2.36 -1.90 -15.68
CA GLY A 173 1.73 -3.16 -16.06
C GLY A 173 0.36 -3.38 -15.42
N GLN A 174 -0.18 -4.58 -15.64
CA GLN A 174 -1.38 -5.07 -15.00
C GLN A 174 -1.00 -6.14 -13.97
N SER A 175 -1.48 -6.01 -12.73
CA SER A 175 -1.15 -6.94 -11.67
C SER A 175 -1.75 -8.33 -11.91
N GLY A 176 -1.14 -9.38 -11.35
CA GLY A 176 -1.71 -10.73 -11.39
C GLY A 176 -3.13 -10.79 -10.81
N VAL A 177 -3.43 -9.98 -9.80
CA VAL A 177 -4.79 -9.83 -9.22
C VAL A 177 -5.74 -9.22 -10.24
N ALA A 178 -5.33 -8.18 -10.97
CA ALA A 178 -6.15 -7.61 -12.03
C ALA A 178 -6.46 -8.66 -13.13
N LYS A 179 -5.44 -9.41 -13.56
CA LYS A 179 -5.60 -10.44 -14.60
C LYS A 179 -6.48 -11.60 -14.15
N THR A 180 -6.28 -12.10 -12.93
CA THR A 180 -6.91 -13.36 -12.47
C THR A 180 -8.21 -13.15 -11.70
N LEU A 181 -8.24 -12.20 -10.76
CA LEU A 181 -9.41 -11.95 -9.90
C LEU A 181 -10.35 -10.90 -10.51
N ALA A 182 -9.81 -9.79 -11.01
CA ALA A 182 -10.62 -8.78 -11.71
C ALA A 182 -10.89 -9.14 -13.18
N LYS A 183 -10.25 -10.18 -13.73
CA LYS A 183 -10.47 -10.72 -15.08
C LYS A 183 -10.38 -9.65 -16.19
N VAL A 184 -9.41 -8.75 -16.11
CA VAL A 184 -9.27 -7.65 -17.09
C VAL A 184 -8.65 -8.13 -18.40
N ARG A 185 -9.01 -7.50 -19.52
CA ARG A 185 -8.34 -7.73 -20.81
C ARG A 185 -6.88 -7.29 -20.76
N ASP A 186 -6.05 -7.85 -21.64
CA ASP A 186 -4.69 -7.36 -21.85
C ASP A 186 -4.69 -5.92 -22.36
N TRP A 187 -3.68 -5.18 -21.93
CA TRP A 187 -3.33 -3.93 -22.59
C TRP A 187 -2.78 -4.18 -23.97
N THR A 188 -3.11 -3.27 -24.87
CA THR A 188 -2.40 -3.13 -26.14
C THR A 188 -1.05 -2.45 -25.91
N ASP A 189 -0.14 -2.57 -26.87
CA ASP A 189 1.14 -1.85 -26.82
C ASP A 189 0.94 -0.33 -26.69
N GLN A 190 -0.06 0.22 -27.39
CA GLN A 190 -0.41 1.64 -27.34
C GLN A 190 -0.87 2.10 -25.95
N GLU A 191 -1.63 1.26 -25.24
CA GLU A 191 -2.04 1.56 -23.87
C GLU A 191 -0.87 1.48 -22.91
N THR A 192 0.03 0.52 -23.09
CA THR A 192 1.27 0.42 -22.30
C THR A 192 2.15 1.64 -22.51
N GLN A 193 2.36 2.04 -23.77
CA GLN A 193 3.06 3.28 -24.16
C GLN A 193 2.40 4.50 -23.54
N ARG A 194 1.06 4.57 -23.55
CA ARG A 194 0.29 5.65 -22.95
C ARG A 194 0.55 5.77 -21.44
N VAL A 195 0.54 4.67 -20.69
CA VAL A 195 0.83 4.70 -19.24
C VAL A 195 2.23 5.21 -18.95
N ILE A 196 3.23 4.72 -19.69
CA ILE A 196 4.62 5.19 -19.58
C ILE A 196 4.69 6.71 -19.81
N LEU A 197 4.07 7.19 -20.89
CA LEU A 197 4.07 8.61 -21.22
C LEU A 197 3.27 9.45 -20.22
N ASP A 198 2.18 8.94 -19.64
CA ASP A 198 1.40 9.66 -18.62
C ASP A 198 2.23 9.88 -17.34
N TYR A 199 3.01 8.89 -16.92
CA TYR A 199 3.97 9.07 -15.82
C TYR A 199 5.17 9.94 -16.20
N ALA A 200 5.65 9.86 -17.44
CA ALA A 200 6.72 10.75 -17.92
C ALA A 200 6.25 12.21 -17.96
N LEU A 201 5.03 12.50 -18.43
CA LEU A 201 4.43 13.83 -18.40
C LEU A 201 4.23 14.34 -16.97
N ALA A 202 4.03 13.45 -15.98
CA ALA A 202 4.00 13.79 -14.56
C ALA A 202 5.40 14.10 -13.98
N GLY A 203 6.48 13.68 -14.65
CA GLY A 203 7.85 13.97 -14.26
C GLY A 203 8.77 12.76 -14.21
N ALA A 204 8.29 11.53 -14.42
CA ALA A 204 9.13 10.34 -14.41
C ALA A 204 10.21 10.41 -15.50
N ASN A 205 11.40 9.89 -15.21
CA ASN A 205 12.50 9.72 -16.15
C ASN A 205 13.00 8.28 -16.27
N THR A 206 12.55 7.34 -15.42
CA THR A 206 13.09 5.97 -15.37
C THR A 206 11.99 4.92 -15.34
N PHE A 207 12.11 3.86 -16.13
CA PHE A 207 11.13 2.77 -16.14
C PHE A 207 11.80 1.40 -16.11
N SER A 208 11.29 0.49 -15.28
CA SER A 208 11.72 -0.91 -15.33
C SER A 208 11.17 -1.58 -16.59
N VAL A 209 12.04 -2.23 -17.36
CA VAL A 209 11.65 -2.86 -18.64
C VAL A 209 12.62 -3.98 -18.99
N ASP A 210 12.11 -5.01 -19.65
CA ASP A 210 12.92 -6.07 -20.25
C ASP A 210 13.41 -5.67 -21.66
N GLU A 211 14.21 -6.53 -22.28
CA GLU A 211 14.64 -6.32 -23.66
C GLU A 211 13.45 -6.41 -24.64
N GLY A 212 13.44 -5.56 -25.67
CA GLY A 212 12.43 -5.60 -26.73
C GLY A 212 11.85 -4.22 -27.11
N PRO A 213 10.74 -4.19 -27.86
CA PRO A 213 10.20 -2.96 -28.43
C PRO A 213 9.86 -1.86 -27.42
N MET A 214 9.46 -2.23 -26.20
CA MET A 214 9.13 -1.26 -25.16
C MET A 214 10.39 -0.56 -24.60
N TYR A 215 11.52 -1.25 -24.53
CA TYR A 215 12.81 -0.63 -24.21
C TYR A 215 13.15 0.44 -25.25
N ASP A 216 13.04 0.11 -26.54
CA ASP A 216 13.34 1.06 -27.64
C ASP A 216 12.39 2.26 -27.61
N PHE A 217 11.11 2.01 -27.34
CA PHE A 217 10.11 3.06 -27.16
C PHE A 217 10.49 4.03 -26.03
N ILE A 218 10.82 3.53 -24.83
CA ILE A 218 11.22 4.37 -23.69
C ILE A 218 12.46 5.20 -24.06
N LYS A 219 13.49 4.57 -24.65
CA LYS A 219 14.70 5.29 -25.07
C LYS A 219 14.43 6.33 -26.17
N SER A 220 13.43 6.13 -27.03
CA SER A 220 13.10 7.07 -28.11
C SER A 220 12.63 8.45 -27.60
N PHE A 221 12.11 8.53 -26.37
CA PHE A 221 11.74 9.77 -25.67
C PHE A 221 12.88 10.33 -24.79
N GLY A 222 14.08 9.76 -24.87
CA GLY A 222 15.21 10.16 -24.02
C GLY A 222 15.06 9.75 -22.55
N LEU A 223 14.14 8.85 -22.23
CA LEU A 223 13.96 8.32 -20.88
C LEU A 223 15.02 7.25 -20.55
N MET A 224 15.14 6.92 -19.27
CA MET A 224 16.06 5.93 -18.73
C MET A 224 15.37 4.59 -18.49
N THR A 225 16.14 3.51 -18.60
CA THR A 225 15.64 2.14 -18.42
C THR A 225 16.37 1.42 -17.29
N GLN A 226 15.62 0.63 -16.54
CA GLN A 226 16.15 -0.21 -15.46
C GLN A 226 15.88 -1.69 -15.75
N GLY A 227 16.94 -2.46 -16.00
CA GLY A 227 16.89 -3.92 -16.04
C GLY A 227 16.98 -4.52 -14.63
N GLY A 228 16.89 -5.84 -14.52
CA GLY A 228 17.06 -6.54 -13.25
C GLY A 228 17.61 -7.95 -13.41
N PHE A 229 18.34 -8.42 -12.39
CA PHE A 229 18.83 -9.80 -12.33
C PHE A 229 18.78 -10.34 -10.89
N GLY A 230 18.28 -11.56 -10.74
CA GLY A 230 18.26 -12.27 -9.46
C GLY A 230 19.60 -12.97 -9.21
N ALA A 231 20.40 -12.45 -8.28
CA ALA A 231 21.81 -12.84 -8.11
C ALA A 231 21.98 -14.36 -7.88
N ASN A 232 21.05 -15.00 -7.16
CA ASN A 232 21.08 -16.44 -6.90
C ASN A 232 19.82 -17.19 -7.39
N THR A 233 19.06 -16.59 -8.32
CA THR A 233 17.81 -17.15 -8.85
C THR A 233 18.07 -18.05 -10.06
N ALA A 234 17.66 -19.32 -9.96
CA ALA A 234 17.79 -20.32 -11.00
C ALA A 234 16.48 -21.08 -11.17
N SER A 235 15.79 -20.85 -12.29
CA SER A 235 14.53 -21.54 -12.64
C SER A 235 14.65 -23.06 -12.62
N GLU A 236 15.84 -23.59 -12.87
CA GLU A 236 16.18 -25.01 -12.72
C GLU A 236 17.48 -25.14 -11.92
N VAL A 237 17.43 -25.88 -10.81
CA VAL A 237 18.60 -26.20 -9.99
C VAL A 237 19.16 -27.54 -10.46
N LYS A 238 20.32 -27.50 -11.14
CA LYS A 238 20.92 -28.67 -11.82
C LYS A 238 21.43 -29.76 -10.88
N ASP A 239 21.73 -29.41 -9.63
CA ASP A 239 22.23 -30.33 -8.61
C ASP A 239 21.54 -30.00 -7.27
N PRO A 240 20.86 -30.95 -6.62
CA PRO A 240 20.22 -30.75 -5.33
C PRO A 240 21.16 -30.17 -4.25
N LEU A 241 22.47 -30.44 -4.32
CA LEU A 241 23.46 -29.89 -3.38
C LEU A 241 23.65 -28.37 -3.52
N TRP A 242 23.19 -27.79 -4.63
CA TRP A 242 23.26 -26.36 -4.88
C TRP A 242 22.07 -25.62 -4.30
N MET A 243 21.01 -26.32 -3.86
CA MET A 243 19.78 -25.69 -3.43
C MET A 243 20.03 -24.73 -2.26
N ALA A 244 19.56 -23.49 -2.39
CA ALA A 244 19.58 -22.55 -1.28
C ALA A 244 18.46 -22.86 -0.29
N SER A 245 18.74 -22.60 0.98
CA SER A 245 17.73 -22.55 2.03
C SER A 245 17.02 -21.19 1.98
N GLU A 246 16.06 -20.99 1.07
CA GLU A 246 15.37 -19.68 0.96
C GLU A 246 14.48 -19.38 2.18
N SER A 247 14.31 -18.10 2.52
CA SER A 247 13.65 -17.58 3.73
C SER A 247 12.26 -18.15 4.04
N ILE A 248 11.47 -18.53 3.02
CA ILE A 248 10.14 -19.14 3.17
C ILE A 248 10.05 -20.51 2.49
N GLY A 249 11.21 -21.11 2.19
CA GLY A 249 11.31 -22.45 1.61
C GLY A 249 10.87 -22.54 0.15
N ARG A 250 10.95 -21.46 -0.62
CA ARG A 250 10.74 -21.51 -2.08
C ARG A 250 11.91 -22.23 -2.77
N GLY A 251 11.59 -23.00 -3.80
CA GLY A 251 12.59 -23.55 -4.73
C GLY A 251 13.04 -22.53 -5.77
N GLY A 252 14.01 -22.92 -6.61
CA GLY A 252 14.49 -22.08 -7.71
C GLY A 252 15.62 -21.12 -7.33
N TYR A 253 16.35 -21.43 -6.25
CA TYR A 253 17.46 -20.65 -5.76
C TYR A 253 18.67 -21.53 -5.51
N VAL A 254 19.86 -20.99 -5.78
CA VAL A 254 21.12 -21.68 -5.54
C VAL A 254 21.93 -21.01 -4.44
N CYS A 255 22.66 -21.80 -3.66
CA CYS A 255 23.51 -21.35 -2.57
C CYS A 255 24.82 -20.78 -3.14
N PRO A 256 25.10 -19.47 -3.03
CA PRO A 256 26.32 -18.89 -3.60
C PRO A 256 27.61 -19.37 -2.92
N SER A 257 27.53 -19.87 -1.69
CA SER A 257 28.67 -20.48 -0.99
C SER A 257 29.04 -21.86 -1.52
N VAL A 258 28.27 -22.44 -2.45
CA VAL A 258 28.67 -23.64 -3.20
C VAL A 258 29.45 -23.19 -4.46
N PRO A 259 30.75 -23.51 -4.60
CA PRO A 259 31.58 -22.99 -5.70
C PRO A 259 31.04 -23.30 -7.10
N ALA A 260 30.52 -24.51 -7.32
CA ALA A 260 29.94 -24.91 -8.61
C ALA A 260 28.64 -24.14 -8.92
N ALA A 261 27.82 -23.87 -7.90
CA ALA A 261 26.60 -23.09 -8.03
C ALA A 261 26.90 -21.61 -8.34
N LYS A 262 27.88 -21.03 -7.66
CA LYS A 262 28.39 -19.68 -7.96
C LYS A 262 28.90 -19.58 -9.39
N ALA A 263 29.74 -20.52 -9.83
CA ALA A 263 30.26 -20.55 -11.18
C ALA A 263 29.14 -20.64 -12.23
N TYR A 264 28.12 -21.46 -11.97
CA TYR A 264 26.92 -21.53 -12.81
C TYR A 264 26.19 -20.19 -12.90
N MET A 265 25.99 -19.50 -11.77
CA MET A 265 25.33 -18.19 -11.77
C MET A 265 26.14 -17.11 -12.50
N LEU A 266 27.46 -17.10 -12.36
CA LEU A 266 28.33 -16.18 -13.09
C LEU A 266 28.29 -16.43 -14.59
N GLN A 267 28.27 -17.70 -15.03
CA GLN A 267 28.11 -18.03 -16.45
C GLN A 267 26.75 -17.56 -16.99
N LYS A 268 25.66 -17.86 -16.27
CA LYS A 268 24.32 -17.41 -16.62
C LYS A 268 24.24 -15.88 -16.71
N PHE A 269 24.89 -15.18 -15.78
CA PHE A 269 24.94 -13.72 -15.79
C PHE A 269 25.78 -13.18 -16.95
N GLU A 270 26.89 -13.82 -17.31
CA GLU A 270 27.66 -13.42 -18.50
C GLU A 270 26.89 -13.61 -19.80
N GLU A 271 26.06 -14.65 -19.90
CA GLU A 271 25.14 -14.83 -21.03
C GLU A 271 24.12 -13.69 -21.08
N PHE A 272 23.50 -13.35 -19.96
CA PHE A 272 22.61 -12.19 -19.85
C PHE A 272 23.29 -10.87 -20.25
N ALA A 273 24.47 -10.58 -19.70
CA ALA A 273 25.21 -9.36 -19.97
C ALA A 273 25.68 -9.24 -21.44
N LYS A 274 25.81 -10.35 -22.17
CA LYS A 274 26.13 -10.34 -23.60
C LYS A 274 24.94 -9.98 -24.48
N THR A 275 23.74 -10.39 -24.08
CA THR A 275 22.53 -10.27 -24.90
C THR A 275 21.67 -9.09 -24.53
N SER A 276 21.76 -8.63 -23.27
CA SER A 276 20.96 -7.52 -22.77
C SER A 276 21.23 -6.21 -23.50
N PRO A 277 20.24 -5.32 -23.62
CA PRO A 277 20.48 -3.96 -24.06
C PRO A 277 21.27 -3.17 -23.01
N SER A 278 21.80 -2.01 -23.41
CA SER A 278 22.55 -1.13 -22.51
C SER A 278 21.63 -0.33 -21.58
N TYR A 279 21.09 -0.99 -20.56
CA TYR A 279 20.28 -0.34 -19.53
C TYR A 279 21.06 0.79 -18.84
N ASP A 280 20.36 1.86 -18.48
CA ASP A 280 20.93 2.93 -17.65
C ASP A 280 21.19 2.43 -16.22
N PHE A 281 20.31 1.55 -15.71
CA PHE A 281 20.42 0.92 -14.40
C PHE A 281 20.26 -0.60 -14.47
N LEU A 282 21.04 -1.33 -13.67
CA LEU A 282 20.81 -2.75 -13.42
C LEU A 282 20.63 -2.99 -11.92
N LYS A 283 19.47 -3.53 -11.54
CA LYS A 283 19.12 -3.86 -10.16
C LYS A 283 19.41 -5.32 -9.84
N PHE A 284 20.10 -5.57 -8.72
CA PHE A 284 20.14 -6.89 -8.05
C PHE A 284 19.19 -6.94 -6.85
N GLN A 285 18.55 -8.10 -6.64
CA GLN A 285 17.64 -8.30 -5.51
C GLN A 285 18.36 -9.02 -4.38
N GLY A 286 18.45 -8.40 -3.19
CA GLY A 286 19.01 -9.03 -1.99
C GLY A 286 18.15 -10.17 -1.48
N GLY A 287 16.82 -9.98 -1.47
CA GLY A 287 15.83 -10.96 -1.05
C GLY A 287 14.47 -10.72 -1.71
N ASP A 288 13.51 -11.60 -1.43
CA ASP A 288 12.21 -11.71 -2.12
C ASP A 288 12.30 -11.89 -3.64
N GLY A 289 12.89 -13.02 -4.02
CA GLY A 289 13.50 -13.22 -5.33
C GLY A 289 14.94 -13.74 -5.22
N GLY A 290 15.42 -13.99 -4.00
CA GLY A 290 16.73 -14.57 -3.69
C GLY A 290 16.88 -14.84 -2.17
N GLY A 291 18.10 -15.20 -1.74
CA GLY A 291 18.42 -15.46 -0.32
C GLY A 291 18.95 -16.87 -0.05
N CYS A 292 19.65 -17.06 1.07
CA CYS A 292 20.06 -18.37 1.57
C CYS A 292 20.36 -18.32 3.08
N GLU A 293 19.54 -18.99 3.87
CA GLU A 293 19.61 -19.06 5.33
C GLU A 293 20.65 -20.06 5.86
N CYS A 294 21.39 -20.77 5.00
CA CYS A 294 22.32 -21.80 5.48
C CYS A 294 23.54 -21.17 6.20
N ASP A 295 24.13 -21.88 7.16
CA ASP A 295 25.23 -21.38 7.99
C ASP A 295 26.49 -20.96 7.19
N ARG A 296 26.64 -21.45 5.96
CA ARG A 296 27.76 -21.06 5.07
C ARG A 296 27.55 -19.69 4.41
N CYS A 297 26.32 -19.21 4.40
CA CYS A 297 25.97 -17.92 3.84
C CYS A 297 25.88 -16.85 4.91
N ASP A 298 25.69 -17.19 6.18
CA ASP A 298 25.43 -16.26 7.29
C ASP A 298 26.68 -15.39 7.65
N PRO A 299 26.62 -14.05 7.61
CA PRO A 299 25.50 -13.21 7.13
C PRO A 299 25.41 -13.19 5.60
N TYR A 300 24.21 -13.46 5.07
CA TYR A 300 23.96 -13.60 3.62
C TYR A 300 24.34 -12.34 2.85
N GLY A 301 24.16 -11.15 3.43
CA GLY A 301 24.55 -9.87 2.83
C GLY A 301 26.00 -9.85 2.35
N LEU A 302 26.93 -10.46 3.10
CA LEU A 302 28.34 -10.54 2.72
C LEU A 302 28.56 -11.47 1.52
N THR A 303 27.95 -12.65 1.55
CA THR A 303 28.03 -13.62 0.46
C THR A 303 27.42 -13.05 -0.83
N PHE A 304 26.30 -12.35 -0.69
CA PHE A 304 25.59 -11.68 -1.77
C PHE A 304 26.43 -10.58 -2.40
N ILE A 305 26.98 -9.64 -1.62
CA ILE A 305 27.67 -8.48 -2.18
C ILE A 305 28.93 -8.88 -2.96
N HIS A 306 29.65 -9.92 -2.51
CA HIS A 306 30.78 -10.47 -3.27
C HIS A 306 30.36 -11.10 -4.60
N LEU A 307 29.22 -11.81 -4.64
CA LEU A 307 28.69 -12.34 -5.89
C LEU A 307 28.31 -11.19 -6.85
N VAL A 308 27.67 -10.14 -6.33
CA VAL A 308 27.26 -8.98 -7.12
C VAL A 308 28.48 -8.20 -7.63
N GLU A 309 29.57 -8.07 -6.87
CA GLU A 309 30.83 -7.47 -7.37
C GLU A 309 31.36 -8.22 -8.60
N GLU A 310 31.41 -9.55 -8.56
CA GLU A 310 31.86 -10.37 -9.70
C GLU A 310 30.94 -10.24 -10.91
N MET A 311 29.61 -10.27 -10.69
CA MET A 311 28.64 -10.01 -11.75
C MET A 311 28.78 -8.59 -12.32
N SER A 312 29.02 -7.60 -11.48
CA SER A 312 29.16 -6.21 -11.91
C SER A 312 30.36 -6.01 -12.83
N ASN A 313 31.49 -6.65 -12.51
CA ASN A 313 32.67 -6.65 -13.38
C ASN A 313 32.38 -7.30 -14.74
N ILE A 314 31.55 -8.36 -14.78
CA ILE A 314 31.07 -8.95 -16.03
C ILE A 314 30.18 -7.97 -16.80
N MET A 315 29.24 -7.30 -16.12
CA MET A 315 28.36 -6.32 -16.76
C MET A 315 29.16 -5.19 -17.40
N HIS A 316 30.13 -4.62 -16.69
CA HIS A 316 30.94 -3.50 -17.18
C HIS A 316 31.87 -3.86 -18.35
N LYS A 317 32.17 -5.14 -18.57
CA LYS A 317 32.87 -5.60 -19.79
C LYS A 317 32.04 -5.37 -21.05
N TYR A 318 30.72 -5.52 -20.98
CA TYR A 318 29.81 -5.38 -22.12
C TYR A 318 29.11 -4.01 -22.13
N HIS A 319 28.82 -3.46 -20.96
CA HIS A 319 28.06 -2.23 -20.75
C HIS A 319 28.74 -1.33 -19.70
N PRO A 320 29.84 -0.63 -20.05
CA PRO A 320 30.68 0.10 -19.08
C PRO A 320 30.01 1.32 -18.44
N LYS A 321 28.84 1.75 -18.92
CA LYS A 321 28.09 2.92 -18.41
C LYS A 321 26.90 2.54 -17.54
N THR A 322 26.55 1.26 -17.46
CA THR A 322 25.39 0.82 -16.67
C THR A 322 25.67 1.03 -15.18
N ARG A 323 24.77 1.76 -14.52
CA ARG A 323 24.85 2.02 -13.08
C ARG A 323 24.24 0.84 -12.32
N ILE A 324 25.01 0.26 -11.41
CA ILE A 324 24.59 -0.94 -10.69
C ILE A 324 24.18 -0.58 -9.27
N TYR A 325 23.05 -1.12 -8.84
CA TYR A 325 22.59 -1.04 -7.45
C TYR A 325 21.93 -2.36 -7.04
N PHE A 326 21.80 -2.58 -5.75
CA PHE A 326 21.05 -3.71 -5.19
C PHE A 326 20.00 -3.21 -4.21
N THR A 327 18.94 -3.98 -3.97
CA THR A 327 18.00 -3.71 -2.86
C THR A 327 18.34 -4.55 -1.64
N ASN A 328 18.38 -3.95 -0.45
CA ASN A 328 18.56 -4.68 0.82
C ASN A 328 17.26 -5.34 1.34
N GLN A 329 16.36 -5.68 0.41
CA GLN A 329 15.09 -6.31 0.70
C GLN A 329 15.30 -7.63 1.43
N LYS A 330 14.66 -7.80 2.60
CA LYS A 330 14.77 -8.95 3.51
C LYS A 330 16.13 -9.16 4.19
N PHE A 331 17.08 -8.24 4.05
CA PHE A 331 18.31 -8.30 4.86
C PHE A 331 18.02 -8.00 6.31
N ASP A 332 18.71 -8.70 7.20
CA ASP A 332 18.71 -8.41 8.63
C ASP A 332 19.83 -7.41 8.99
N ASN A 333 19.97 -7.08 10.28
CA ASN A 333 20.99 -6.12 10.70
C ASN A 333 22.42 -6.61 10.41
N ALA A 334 22.70 -7.91 10.56
CA ALA A 334 24.03 -8.47 10.34
C ALA A 334 24.40 -8.48 8.85
N ASP A 335 23.41 -8.75 7.99
CA ASP A 335 23.56 -8.61 6.54
C ASP A 335 23.95 -7.18 6.14
N ASP A 336 23.21 -6.18 6.64
CA ASP A 336 23.44 -4.78 6.31
C ASP A 336 24.81 -4.29 6.85
N GLU A 337 25.15 -4.64 8.09
CA GLU A 337 26.43 -4.32 8.74
C GLU A 337 27.62 -4.91 7.97
N ALA A 338 27.53 -6.18 7.55
CA ALA A 338 28.60 -6.81 6.78
C ALA A 338 28.83 -6.14 5.42
N ILE A 339 27.78 -5.61 4.78
CA ILE A 339 27.93 -4.84 3.54
C ILE A 339 28.56 -3.47 3.83
N PHE A 340 28.18 -2.79 4.92
CA PHE A 340 28.84 -1.53 5.29
C PHE A 340 30.34 -1.74 5.53
N GLU A 341 30.74 -2.79 6.24
CA GLU A 341 32.14 -3.15 6.44
C GLU A 341 32.86 -3.40 5.09
N TYR A 342 32.26 -4.21 4.21
CA TYR A 342 32.78 -4.50 2.88
C TYR A 342 32.99 -3.23 2.02
N LEU A 343 32.05 -2.27 2.08
CA LEU A 343 32.13 -1.01 1.36
C LEU A 343 33.19 -0.06 1.96
N ASN A 344 33.40 -0.11 3.28
CA ASN A 344 34.39 0.72 3.98
C ASN A 344 35.82 0.15 3.89
N GLU A 345 36.00 -1.15 3.59
CA GLU A 345 37.31 -1.79 3.45
C GLU A 345 38.18 -1.09 2.39
N LYS A 346 37.60 -0.81 1.21
CA LYS A 346 38.29 -0.16 0.08
C LYS A 346 37.28 0.43 -0.93
N PRO A 347 37.71 1.38 -1.77
CA PRO A 347 36.94 1.86 -2.93
C PRO A 347 36.24 0.75 -3.75
N ARG A 348 34.92 0.83 -3.91
CA ARG A 348 34.09 -0.11 -4.71
C ARG A 348 33.41 0.58 -5.89
N ASP A 349 34.18 1.01 -6.89
CA ASP A 349 33.64 1.84 -7.98
C ASP A 349 32.63 1.12 -8.89
N TRP A 350 32.51 -0.21 -8.77
CA TRP A 350 31.48 -0.99 -9.46
C TRP A 350 30.07 -0.67 -8.97
N LEU A 351 29.91 -0.29 -7.69
CA LEU A 351 28.61 -0.02 -7.06
C LEU A 351 28.27 1.46 -7.15
N TRP A 352 27.10 1.77 -7.73
CA TRP A 352 26.60 3.13 -7.78
C TRP A 352 25.75 3.48 -6.55
N ALA A 353 24.78 2.63 -6.18
CA ALA A 353 23.84 2.94 -5.10
C ALA A 353 23.47 1.74 -4.22
N TRP A 354 23.13 2.05 -2.97
CA TRP A 354 22.37 1.19 -2.07
C TRP A 354 20.87 1.42 -2.31
N GLY A 355 20.14 0.37 -2.62
CA GLY A 355 18.69 0.39 -2.82
C GLY A 355 17.93 0.09 -1.53
N PHE A 356 17.12 1.03 -1.06
CA PHE A 356 16.21 0.85 0.08
C PHE A 356 14.85 0.36 -0.41
N GLY A 357 14.54 -0.93 -0.20
CA GLY A 357 13.33 -1.57 -0.74
C GLY A 357 12.35 -2.07 0.32
N PRO A 358 11.32 -2.85 -0.09
CA PRO A 358 10.37 -3.44 0.84
C PRO A 358 11.08 -4.35 1.86
N GLY A 359 10.62 -4.38 3.11
CA GLY A 359 11.23 -5.20 4.17
C GLY A 359 12.67 -4.83 4.54
N SER A 360 13.15 -3.65 4.15
CA SER A 360 14.53 -3.19 4.35
C SER A 360 14.73 -2.27 5.55
N ASP A 361 13.65 -1.83 6.20
CA ASP A 361 13.70 -0.80 7.23
C ASP A 361 13.95 -1.41 8.62
N ALA A 362 15.09 -1.08 9.24
CA ALA A 362 15.45 -1.55 10.58
C ALA A 362 14.69 -0.88 11.73
N THR A 363 13.79 0.05 11.42
CA THR A 363 13.08 0.85 12.42
C THR A 363 11.56 0.81 12.25
N THR A 364 11.04 0.02 11.31
CA THR A 364 9.60 -0.22 11.21
C THR A 364 9.27 -1.71 11.24
N TRP A 365 8.33 -2.09 12.10
CA TRP A 365 7.75 -3.44 12.20
C TRP A 365 6.67 -3.62 11.14
N GLN A 366 6.95 -3.14 9.93
CA GLN A 366 6.04 -3.28 8.80
C GLN A 366 6.15 -4.71 8.24
N PRO A 367 5.05 -5.26 7.72
CA PRO A 367 5.04 -6.52 6.98
C PRO A 367 6.13 -6.61 5.90
N GLY A 368 7.02 -7.60 6.01
CA GLY A 368 8.18 -7.66 5.10
C GLY A 368 9.39 -8.47 5.56
N HIS A 369 9.30 -9.17 6.71
CA HIS A 369 10.27 -10.17 7.17
C HIS A 369 11.61 -9.64 7.69
N ARG A 370 11.75 -8.35 8.02
CA ARG A 370 12.91 -7.96 8.85
C ARG A 370 12.71 -8.52 10.25
N GLN A 371 13.48 -9.55 10.62
CA GLN A 371 13.37 -10.23 11.92
C GLN A 371 14.21 -9.55 13.01
N THR A 372 14.89 -8.44 12.70
CA THR A 372 15.68 -7.65 13.65
C THR A 372 15.50 -6.18 13.44
N HIS A 373 15.40 -5.43 14.53
CA HIS A 373 15.27 -3.98 14.49
C HIS A 373 16.39 -3.31 15.30
N ARG A 374 16.73 -2.09 14.92
CA ARG A 374 17.80 -1.29 15.53
C ARG A 374 17.23 -0.41 16.64
N MET A 375 16.98 -1.02 17.80
CA MET A 375 16.41 -0.34 18.98
C MET A 375 17.24 0.85 19.45
N ASP A 376 18.56 0.83 19.20
CA ASP A 376 19.48 1.91 19.50
C ASP A 376 19.14 3.22 18.75
N LEU A 377 18.57 3.13 17.55
CA LEU A 377 18.19 4.30 16.75
C LEU A 377 17.00 5.08 17.36
N PHE A 378 16.23 4.44 18.23
CA PHE A 378 15.11 5.08 18.93
C PHE A 378 15.51 5.86 20.17
N ARG A 379 16.80 5.89 20.53
CA ARG A 379 17.28 6.75 21.63
C ARG A 379 16.92 8.23 21.39
N TYR A 380 16.98 8.67 20.12
CA TYR A 380 16.57 9.99 19.68
C TYR A 380 15.75 9.86 18.38
N PRO A 381 14.44 9.61 18.47
CA PRO A 381 13.62 9.16 17.33
C PRO A 381 13.31 10.26 16.30
N GLY A 382 13.66 11.52 16.58
CA GLY A 382 13.49 12.62 15.63
C GLY A 382 12.05 12.78 15.12
N PHE A 383 11.87 12.68 13.81
CA PHE A 383 10.58 12.83 13.11
C PHE A 383 9.77 11.52 13.00
N GLY A 384 10.26 10.44 13.61
CA GLY A 384 9.60 9.13 13.56
C GLY A 384 10.40 8.10 12.75
N PRO A 385 9.92 6.86 12.71
CA PRO A 385 10.74 5.71 12.32
C PRO A 385 11.15 5.71 10.85
N TYR A 386 10.30 6.19 9.92
CA TYR A 386 10.63 6.15 8.48
C TYR A 386 11.97 6.81 8.13
N GLY A 387 12.36 7.89 8.83
CA GLY A 387 13.61 8.60 8.55
C GLY A 387 14.83 8.06 9.29
N LEU A 388 14.66 7.20 10.30
CA LEU A 388 15.77 6.79 11.16
C LEU A 388 16.76 5.89 10.44
N TYR A 389 16.27 4.83 9.79
CA TYR A 389 17.18 3.90 9.12
C TYR A 389 17.83 4.46 7.85
N PRO A 390 17.12 5.18 6.95
CA PRO A 390 17.76 5.86 5.83
C PRO A 390 18.89 6.80 6.26
N LEU A 391 18.69 7.58 7.33
CA LEU A 391 19.74 8.43 7.89
C LEU A 391 20.95 7.59 8.34
N GLU A 392 20.71 6.47 9.00
CA GLU A 392 21.78 5.57 9.44
C GLU A 392 22.56 4.98 8.27
N ILE A 393 21.87 4.51 7.22
CA ILE A 393 22.52 4.01 5.98
C ILE A 393 23.45 5.08 5.41
N THR A 394 23.00 6.33 5.30
CA THR A 394 23.84 7.42 4.75
C THR A 394 25.06 7.77 5.62
N ARG A 395 25.05 7.43 6.91
CA ARG A 395 26.18 7.65 7.82
C ARG A 395 27.22 6.54 7.74
N GLN A 396 26.78 5.30 7.58
CA GLN A 396 27.67 4.13 7.51
C GLN A 396 28.21 3.88 6.11
N MET A 397 27.42 4.19 5.07
CA MET A 397 27.81 4.02 3.68
C MET A 397 28.82 5.10 3.25
N PRO A 398 29.93 4.73 2.58
CA PRO A 398 30.85 5.72 2.02
C PRO A 398 30.15 6.69 1.05
N ALA A 399 30.40 8.00 1.20
CA ALA A 399 29.71 9.08 0.48
C ALA A 399 29.76 9.04 -1.07
N ARG A 400 30.63 8.18 -1.63
CA ARG A 400 30.68 7.94 -3.08
C ARG A 400 29.41 7.23 -3.59
N HIS A 401 28.83 6.37 -2.77
CA HIS A 401 27.62 5.62 -3.10
C HIS A 401 26.39 6.46 -2.75
N LYS A 402 25.29 6.19 -3.45
CA LYS A 402 24.02 6.91 -3.26
C LYS A 402 23.00 6.02 -2.56
N LEU A 403 22.06 6.64 -1.85
CA LEU A 403 20.85 5.96 -1.40
C LEU A 403 19.77 6.16 -2.45
N LEU A 404 19.30 5.07 -3.05
CA LEU A 404 18.20 5.04 -4.00
C LEU A 404 17.02 4.32 -3.39
N TYR A 405 15.82 4.87 -3.50
CA TYR A 405 14.64 4.18 -3.01
C TYR A 405 14.06 3.22 -4.04
N TYR A 406 13.46 2.15 -3.53
CA TYR A 406 12.60 1.20 -4.24
C TYR A 406 11.33 1.00 -3.40
N ASN A 407 10.67 2.11 -3.04
CA ASN A 407 9.58 2.08 -2.06
C ASN A 407 8.34 1.39 -2.60
N GLU A 408 7.64 0.65 -1.73
CA GLU A 408 6.38 0.01 -2.05
C GLU A 408 5.20 0.97 -1.87
N ILE A 409 4.56 1.34 -2.98
CA ILE A 409 3.35 2.19 -2.99
C ILE A 409 2.14 1.50 -3.63
N THR A 410 2.22 0.17 -3.77
CA THR A 410 1.28 -0.63 -4.56
C THR A 410 0.23 -1.36 -3.74
N HIS A 411 0.51 -1.60 -2.45
CA HIS A 411 -0.36 -2.35 -1.57
C HIS A 411 -0.97 -1.44 -0.50
N TRP A 412 -2.29 -1.53 -0.31
CA TRP A 412 -3.01 -0.75 0.71
C TRP A 412 -3.06 -1.46 2.08
N LYS A 413 -2.59 -2.70 2.16
CA LYS A 413 -2.44 -3.45 3.41
C LYS A 413 -1.29 -4.44 3.29
N TYR A 414 -0.62 -4.73 4.40
CA TYR A 414 0.46 -5.73 4.47
C TYR A 414 1.64 -5.49 3.51
N ALA A 415 2.28 -4.34 3.66
CA ALA A 415 3.41 -3.87 2.87
C ALA A 415 4.23 -2.84 3.67
N GLN A 416 5.40 -2.43 3.14
CA GLN A 416 6.39 -1.59 3.83
C GLN A 416 5.87 -0.25 4.38
N HIS A 417 4.83 0.32 3.79
CA HIS A 417 4.26 1.63 4.19
C HIS A 417 2.74 1.60 4.32
N ALA A 418 2.15 0.42 4.43
CA ALA A 418 0.70 0.19 4.32
C ALA A 418 -0.01 0.13 5.67
N TYR A 419 -1.33 -0.07 5.67
CA TYR A 419 -2.06 -0.40 6.89
C TYR A 419 -1.52 -1.72 7.45
N VAL A 420 -1.25 -1.72 8.75
CA VAL A 420 -0.93 -2.97 9.44
C VAL A 420 -2.20 -3.77 9.62
N GLN A 421 -2.16 -5.04 9.25
CA GLN A 421 -3.34 -5.89 9.40
C GLN A 421 -3.52 -6.35 10.85
N MET A 422 -2.45 -6.35 11.65
CA MET A 422 -2.50 -6.56 13.10
C MET A 422 -1.33 -5.83 13.77
N TYR A 423 -1.42 -5.67 15.09
CA TYR A 423 -0.33 -5.10 15.88
C TYR A 423 0.96 -5.93 15.71
N PRO A 424 2.13 -5.29 15.64
CA PRO A 424 3.40 -5.99 15.48
C PRO A 424 3.66 -7.08 16.52
N ARG A 425 4.13 -8.24 16.04
CA ARG A 425 4.76 -9.25 16.90
C ARG A 425 6.16 -8.79 17.30
N ALA A 426 6.68 -9.33 18.40
CA ALA A 426 8.09 -9.11 18.75
C ALA A 426 9.02 -9.68 17.68
N ASP A 427 10.17 -9.04 17.50
CA ASP A 427 11.20 -9.53 16.60
C ASP A 427 12.01 -10.68 17.22
N LYS A 428 13.07 -11.16 16.56
CA LYS A 428 13.86 -12.31 17.04
C LYS A 428 14.57 -12.07 18.38
N ASN A 429 14.72 -10.81 18.78
CA ASN A 429 15.32 -10.43 20.06
C ASN A 429 14.27 -10.26 21.17
N GLY A 430 12.98 -10.40 20.85
CA GLY A 430 11.88 -10.08 21.77
C GLY A 430 11.54 -8.58 21.79
N ASP A 431 12.05 -7.78 20.86
CA ASP A 431 11.80 -6.35 20.81
C ASP A 431 10.46 -6.03 20.13
N LEU A 432 9.71 -5.12 20.75
CA LEU A 432 8.47 -4.54 20.22
C LEU A 432 8.73 -3.10 19.77
N PRO A 433 7.93 -2.57 18.84
CA PRO A 433 8.04 -1.17 18.45
C PRO A 433 7.91 -0.25 19.68
N PRO A 434 8.76 0.77 19.81
CA PRO A 434 8.64 1.72 20.92
C PRO A 434 7.40 2.59 20.73
N HIS A 435 6.87 3.12 21.84
CA HIS A 435 5.64 3.92 21.85
C HIS A 435 5.69 5.15 20.92
N TRP A 436 6.88 5.72 20.69
CA TRP A 436 7.09 6.79 19.70
C TRP A 436 7.13 6.17 18.28
N GLY A 437 5.98 6.18 17.59
CA GLY A 437 5.81 5.54 16.27
C GLY A 437 4.64 4.54 16.23
N HIS A 438 3.92 4.36 17.35
CA HIS A 438 2.72 3.53 17.41
C HIS A 438 1.60 4.03 16.50
N ASP A 439 1.59 5.30 16.11
CA ASP A 439 0.64 5.85 15.15
C ASP A 439 0.64 5.11 13.80
N ILE A 440 1.79 4.55 13.40
CA ILE A 440 1.89 3.73 12.18
C ILE A 440 1.20 2.37 12.37
N TYR A 441 1.30 1.79 13.57
CA TYR A 441 0.77 0.47 13.93
C TYR A 441 -0.68 0.52 14.43
N GLU A 442 -1.18 1.71 14.77
CA GLU A 442 -2.59 1.96 15.10
C GLU A 442 -3.45 2.14 13.84
N ARG A 443 -2.82 2.44 12.69
CA ARG A 443 -3.48 2.53 11.39
C ARG A 443 -3.81 1.14 10.86
N ARG A 444 -5.07 0.72 11.02
CA ARG A 444 -5.61 -0.56 10.58
C ARG A 444 -6.58 -0.41 9.41
N PRO A 445 -6.68 -1.40 8.50
CA PRO A 445 -7.65 -1.36 7.42
C PRO A 445 -9.05 -1.67 7.96
N ASP A 446 -10.10 -1.13 7.34
CA ASP A 446 -11.48 -1.49 7.67
C ASP A 446 -11.71 -3.01 7.56
N GLN A 447 -12.26 -3.62 8.62
CA GLN A 447 -12.41 -5.08 8.75
C GLN A 447 -13.38 -5.69 7.74
N TYR A 448 -14.37 -4.93 7.27
CA TYR A 448 -15.36 -5.39 6.31
C TYR A 448 -14.85 -5.21 4.88
N LEU A 449 -14.24 -4.06 4.57
CA LEU A 449 -13.65 -3.83 3.25
C LEU A 449 -12.46 -4.76 2.99
N THR A 450 -11.74 -5.16 4.05
CA THR A 450 -10.65 -6.15 3.97
C THR A 450 -11.12 -7.52 3.48
N GLN A 451 -12.39 -7.87 3.71
CA GLN A 451 -13.00 -9.12 3.24
C GLN A 451 -13.37 -9.05 1.75
N VAL A 452 -13.64 -7.85 1.22
CA VAL A 452 -14.04 -7.67 -0.18
C VAL A 452 -12.82 -7.50 -1.09
N TYR A 453 -11.82 -6.73 -0.64
CA TYR A 453 -10.71 -6.31 -1.49
C TYR A 453 -9.40 -7.06 -1.21
N ASN A 454 -8.70 -7.41 -2.29
CA ASN A 454 -7.36 -7.96 -2.23
C ASN A 454 -6.32 -6.87 -1.85
N ARG A 455 -5.09 -7.22 -1.47
CA ARG A 455 -4.02 -6.23 -1.19
C ARG A 455 -3.62 -5.39 -2.40
N LEU A 456 -3.91 -5.85 -3.62
CA LEU A 456 -3.69 -5.18 -4.91
C LEU A 456 -5.00 -4.64 -5.51
N SER A 457 -5.83 -3.98 -4.68
CA SER A 457 -7.08 -3.35 -5.11
C SER A 457 -6.88 -1.89 -5.52
N PHE A 458 -7.83 -1.31 -6.24
CA PHE A 458 -7.82 0.10 -6.63
C PHE A 458 -8.01 1.01 -5.40
N TYR A 459 -7.04 1.91 -5.15
CA TYR A 459 -7.04 2.81 -3.99
C TYR A 459 -6.20 4.08 -4.21
N ALA A 460 -6.38 5.06 -3.32
CA ALA A 460 -5.61 6.29 -3.28
C ALA A 460 -5.34 6.70 -1.82
N TRP A 461 -4.10 7.09 -1.50
CA TRP A 461 -3.72 7.58 -0.17
C TRP A 461 -2.91 8.87 -0.24
N PRO A 462 -3.57 10.00 -0.48
CA PRO A 462 -2.90 11.29 -0.55
C PRO A 462 -2.15 11.65 0.74
N LYS A 463 -2.80 11.61 1.91
CA LYS A 463 -2.21 12.12 3.17
C LYS A 463 -1.07 11.22 3.64
N GLN A 464 -1.28 9.91 3.66
CA GLN A 464 -0.26 8.99 4.15
C GLN A 464 0.98 8.98 3.28
N TYR A 465 0.83 8.78 1.96
CA TYR A 465 2.01 8.69 1.10
C TYR A 465 2.71 10.03 0.93
N HIS A 466 2.01 11.16 1.08
CA HIS A 466 2.67 12.47 1.21
C HIS A 466 3.55 12.56 2.46
N ARG A 467 3.08 12.09 3.63
CA ARG A 467 3.90 12.01 4.84
C ARG A 467 5.12 11.10 4.65
N VAL A 468 4.89 9.86 4.21
CA VAL A 468 5.97 8.87 3.99
C VAL A 468 7.03 9.42 3.03
N PHE A 469 6.61 10.04 1.93
CA PHE A 469 7.50 10.71 0.99
C PHE A 469 8.38 11.75 1.70
N ASN A 470 7.79 12.66 2.49
CA ASN A 470 8.52 13.72 3.16
C ASN A 470 9.47 13.21 4.25
N ASP A 471 9.15 12.09 4.89
CA ASP A 471 10.00 11.47 5.91
C ASP A 471 11.21 10.74 5.29
N LEU A 472 11.05 10.16 4.09
CA LEU A 472 12.09 9.37 3.41
C LEU A 472 12.99 10.21 2.51
N MET A 473 12.40 11.02 1.62
CA MET A 473 13.14 11.62 0.51
C MET A 473 14.32 12.54 0.87
N PRO A 474 14.43 13.15 2.07
CA PRO A 474 15.63 13.92 2.44
C PRO A 474 16.96 13.17 2.37
N TYR A 475 16.97 11.82 2.40
CA TYR A 475 18.20 11.03 2.52
C TYR A 475 18.67 10.38 1.20
N GLY A 476 17.83 10.36 0.17
CA GLY A 476 18.12 9.67 -1.10
C GLY A 476 18.15 10.60 -2.30
N ILE A 477 18.53 10.04 -3.45
CA ILE A 477 18.61 10.76 -4.73
C ILE A 477 17.34 10.66 -5.58
N GLY A 478 16.31 9.98 -5.06
CA GLY A 478 15.06 9.70 -5.74
C GLY A 478 14.60 8.27 -5.55
N ASP A 479 13.64 7.83 -6.35
CA ASP A 479 12.94 6.55 -6.18
C ASP A 479 12.69 5.89 -7.53
N ILE A 480 12.77 4.56 -7.58
CA ILE A 480 12.19 3.75 -8.64
C ILE A 480 11.11 2.90 -7.96
N THR A 481 9.90 3.43 -7.83
CA THR A 481 8.90 2.82 -6.92
C THR A 481 8.54 1.39 -7.33
N HIS A 482 8.39 0.50 -6.35
CA HIS A 482 7.83 -0.83 -6.54
C HIS A 482 6.32 -0.74 -6.80
N SER A 483 5.90 -1.08 -8.01
CA SER A 483 4.50 -1.20 -8.43
C SER A 483 4.22 -2.57 -9.02
N SER A 484 3.10 -3.15 -8.61
CA SER A 484 2.58 -4.38 -9.22
C SER A 484 1.56 -4.10 -10.33
N GLY A 485 1.17 -2.84 -10.59
CA GLY A 485 0.32 -2.49 -11.71
C GLY A 485 -0.60 -1.30 -11.47
N ASN A 486 -1.48 -1.02 -12.44
CA ASN A 486 -2.24 0.23 -12.55
C ASN A 486 -3.30 0.53 -11.46
N HIS A 487 -3.53 -0.36 -10.50
CA HIS A 487 -4.50 -0.13 -9.42
C HIS A 487 -4.03 0.94 -8.43
N ASP A 488 -2.72 1.22 -8.38
CA ASP A 488 -2.08 2.25 -7.55
C ASP A 488 -1.85 3.58 -8.30
N HIS A 489 -2.55 3.81 -9.42
CA HIS A 489 -2.34 4.92 -10.35
C HIS A 489 -2.24 6.30 -9.70
N PHE A 490 -3.12 6.65 -8.75
CA PHE A 490 -3.03 7.94 -8.04
C PHE A 490 -1.71 8.06 -7.27
N ASN A 491 -1.34 7.02 -6.52
CA ASN A 491 -0.14 7.03 -5.69
C ASN A 491 1.11 7.20 -6.58
N GLN A 492 1.17 6.47 -7.70
CA GLN A 492 2.23 6.60 -8.70
C GLN A 492 2.34 8.03 -9.23
N TRP A 493 1.24 8.57 -9.72
CA TRP A 493 1.22 9.91 -10.29
C TRP A 493 1.65 10.97 -9.26
N MET A 494 1.10 10.91 -8.04
CA MET A 494 1.45 11.82 -6.94
C MET A 494 2.93 11.72 -6.60
N TRP A 495 3.48 10.50 -6.50
CA TRP A 495 4.89 10.29 -6.17
C TRP A 495 5.81 10.95 -7.20
N GLN A 496 5.51 10.82 -8.50
CA GLN A 496 6.28 11.49 -9.55
C GLN A 496 6.20 13.03 -9.46
N ARG A 497 5.04 13.59 -9.10
CA ARG A 497 4.90 15.05 -8.85
C ARG A 497 5.71 15.51 -7.65
N LEU A 498 5.72 14.74 -6.56
CA LEU A 498 6.50 15.08 -5.38
C LEU A 498 8.01 14.95 -5.62
N LEU A 499 8.44 13.99 -6.44
CA LEU A 499 9.85 13.92 -6.90
C LEU A 499 10.25 15.12 -7.79
N TRP A 500 9.29 15.78 -8.44
CA TRP A 500 9.53 17.04 -9.12
C TRP A 500 9.59 18.21 -8.12
N ALA A 501 8.56 18.36 -7.28
CA ALA A 501 8.39 19.47 -6.35
C ALA A 501 8.00 18.96 -4.94
N PRO A 502 8.98 18.60 -4.09
CA PRO A 502 8.73 17.91 -2.82
C PRO A 502 8.02 18.76 -1.77
N ARG A 503 7.97 20.08 -1.96
CA ARG A 503 7.30 21.02 -1.05
C ARG A 503 5.86 21.32 -1.45
N THR A 504 5.34 20.66 -2.48
CA THR A 504 3.92 20.79 -2.87
C THR A 504 3.04 20.26 -1.73
N SER A 505 1.99 21.01 -1.37
CA SER A 505 1.04 20.56 -0.36
C SER A 505 0.26 19.34 -0.86
N VAL A 506 -0.28 18.54 0.06
CA VAL A 506 -1.10 17.38 -0.33
C VAL A 506 -2.39 17.83 -1.04
N GLU A 507 -2.94 18.98 -0.64
CA GLU A 507 -4.12 19.57 -1.28
C GLU A 507 -3.82 19.99 -2.72
N ASP A 508 -2.69 20.66 -2.96
CA ASP A 508 -2.32 21.14 -4.29
C ASP A 508 -2.04 19.98 -5.26
N VAL A 509 -1.36 18.91 -4.82
CA VAL A 509 -1.08 17.77 -5.70
C VAL A 509 -2.34 16.95 -6.00
N VAL A 510 -3.28 16.85 -5.06
CA VAL A 510 -4.58 16.21 -5.29
C VAL A 510 -5.46 17.05 -6.22
N ASP A 511 -5.44 18.38 -6.07
CA ASP A 511 -6.14 19.30 -6.97
C ASP A 511 -5.56 19.23 -8.40
N ASP A 512 -4.23 19.21 -8.54
CA ASP A 512 -3.54 19.06 -9.83
C ASP A 512 -3.90 17.72 -10.50
N TYR A 513 -3.87 16.62 -9.76
CA TYR A 513 -4.35 15.32 -10.25
C TYR A 513 -5.80 15.40 -10.71
N SER A 514 -6.66 16.00 -9.89
CA SER A 514 -8.09 16.03 -10.14
C SER A 514 -8.44 16.87 -11.37
N LYS A 515 -7.78 18.02 -11.57
CA LYS A 515 -7.91 18.84 -12.77
C LYS A 515 -7.42 18.11 -14.01
N ASN A 516 -6.25 17.49 -13.93
CA ASN A 516 -5.63 16.81 -15.07
C ASN A 516 -6.49 15.65 -15.60
N TRP A 517 -7.12 14.89 -14.70
CA TRP A 517 -7.84 13.67 -15.04
C TRP A 517 -9.36 13.83 -15.13
N PHE A 518 -9.97 14.82 -14.48
CA PHE A 518 -11.43 14.98 -14.44
C PHE A 518 -11.93 16.34 -14.94
N GLY A 519 -11.04 17.32 -15.13
CA GLY A 519 -11.39 18.67 -15.58
C GLY A 519 -11.70 19.63 -14.43
N PRO A 520 -11.70 20.95 -14.69
CA PRO A 520 -11.72 21.97 -13.63
C PRO A 520 -13.02 22.00 -12.82
N GLU A 521 -14.18 21.70 -13.42
CA GLU A 521 -15.47 21.69 -12.72
C GLU A 521 -15.62 20.47 -11.80
N ALA A 522 -15.12 19.31 -12.23
CA ALA A 522 -15.17 18.07 -11.46
C ALA A 522 -14.08 17.99 -10.39
N ALA A 523 -12.96 18.71 -10.58
CA ALA A 523 -11.78 18.61 -9.72
C ALA A 523 -12.07 18.84 -8.22
N PRO A 524 -12.83 19.87 -7.78
CA PRO A 524 -13.13 20.07 -6.36
C PRO A 524 -13.92 18.91 -5.73
N LEU A 525 -14.76 18.23 -6.52
CA LEU A 525 -15.55 17.08 -6.07
C LEU A 525 -14.66 15.83 -5.97
N MET A 526 -13.85 15.59 -7.00
CA MET A 526 -12.92 14.47 -7.02
C MET A 526 -11.81 14.59 -5.98
N ALA A 527 -11.29 15.80 -5.73
CA ALA A 527 -10.31 16.03 -4.67
C ALA A 527 -10.88 15.64 -3.30
N LYS A 528 -12.10 16.09 -2.98
CA LYS A 528 -12.80 15.67 -1.76
C LYS A 528 -13.04 14.17 -1.71
N ALA A 529 -13.44 13.56 -2.83
CA ALA A 529 -13.66 12.12 -2.91
C ALA A 529 -12.37 11.32 -2.65
N ILE A 530 -11.23 11.74 -3.21
CA ILE A 530 -9.94 11.06 -3.05
C ILE A 530 -9.48 11.10 -1.58
N PHE A 531 -9.64 12.24 -0.89
CA PHE A 531 -9.38 12.30 0.55
C PHE A 531 -10.36 11.43 1.36
N GLN A 532 -11.65 11.44 1.00
CA GLN A 532 -12.64 10.61 1.66
C GLN A 532 -12.38 9.10 1.47
N LEU A 533 -11.85 8.69 0.32
CA LEU A 533 -11.48 7.31 0.03
C LEU A 533 -10.41 6.79 1.01
N GLU A 534 -9.37 7.59 1.27
CA GLU A 534 -8.33 7.22 2.24
C GLU A 534 -8.90 7.00 3.64
N GLU A 535 -9.80 7.88 4.08
CA GLU A 535 -10.48 7.79 5.38
C GLU A 535 -11.41 6.57 5.45
N ASN A 536 -12.12 6.27 4.37
CA ASN A 536 -13.04 5.12 4.30
C ASN A 536 -12.29 3.77 4.45
N LEU A 537 -11.08 3.67 3.90
CA LEU A 537 -10.27 2.45 3.89
C LEU A 537 -9.71 2.06 5.27
N GLY A 538 -9.57 3.02 6.19
CA GLY A 538 -9.02 2.78 7.54
C GLY A 538 -10.11 2.53 8.58
N GLU A 539 -9.81 1.82 9.66
CA GLU A 539 -10.67 1.81 10.84
C GLU A 539 -10.79 3.21 11.44
N ILE A 540 -11.98 3.52 11.97
CA ILE A 540 -12.22 4.73 12.75
C ILE A 540 -12.67 4.24 14.13
N PRO A 541 -11.94 4.55 15.22
CA PRO A 541 -12.30 4.10 16.56
C PRO A 541 -13.74 4.46 16.91
N GLY A 542 -14.52 3.44 17.33
CA GLY A 542 -15.93 3.59 17.69
C GLY A 542 -16.88 3.86 16.52
N LYS A 543 -16.43 3.76 15.26
CA LYS A 543 -17.27 3.95 14.07
C LYS A 543 -17.04 2.84 13.04
N PRO A 544 -17.70 1.67 13.18
CA PRO A 544 -17.60 0.57 12.23
C PRO A 544 -18.22 0.96 10.87
N LEU A 545 -17.97 0.17 9.82
CA LEU A 545 -18.45 0.44 8.45
C LEU A 545 -19.95 0.85 8.38
N PRO A 546 -20.89 0.17 9.06
CA PRO A 546 -22.28 0.61 9.23
C PRO A 546 -22.52 2.09 9.50
N GLU A 547 -21.67 2.70 10.34
CA GLU A 547 -21.79 4.07 10.86
C GLU A 547 -20.93 5.07 10.09
N LYS A 548 -20.12 4.62 9.12
CA LYS A 548 -19.28 5.49 8.30
C LYS A 548 -20.09 6.24 7.25
N GLU A 549 -20.52 7.46 7.58
CA GLU A 549 -21.21 8.37 6.66
C GLU A 549 -20.39 8.67 5.39
N GLY A 550 -19.06 8.68 5.51
CA GLY A 550 -18.11 8.94 4.43
C GLY A 550 -18.21 7.98 3.23
N ILE A 551 -18.78 6.77 3.41
CA ILE A 551 -19.02 5.82 2.30
C ILE A 551 -20.04 6.38 1.32
N LEU A 552 -21.17 6.88 1.83
CA LEU A 552 -22.22 7.48 1.01
C LEU A 552 -21.74 8.82 0.42
N SER A 553 -21.06 9.64 1.23
CA SER A 553 -20.52 10.93 0.77
C SER A 553 -19.53 10.74 -0.38
N TYR A 554 -18.64 9.75 -0.30
CA TYR A 554 -17.71 9.41 -1.38
C TYR A 554 -18.45 9.05 -2.67
N TYR A 555 -19.41 8.12 -2.62
CA TYR A 555 -20.18 7.70 -3.79
C TYR A 555 -20.93 8.87 -4.43
N GLN A 556 -21.53 9.74 -3.62
CA GLN A 556 -22.22 10.96 -4.08
C GLN A 556 -21.25 11.94 -4.77
N LEU A 557 -20.09 12.21 -4.16
CA LEU A 557 -19.09 13.14 -4.72
C LEU A 557 -18.61 12.68 -6.10
N VAL A 558 -18.30 11.39 -6.28
CA VAL A 558 -17.84 10.86 -7.57
C VAL A 558 -18.97 10.85 -8.61
N THR A 559 -20.21 10.57 -8.18
CA THR A 559 -21.41 10.64 -9.02
C THR A 559 -21.65 12.07 -9.52
N GLU A 560 -21.55 13.05 -8.63
CA GLU A 560 -21.72 14.47 -8.95
C GLU A 560 -20.59 15.00 -9.83
N ALA A 561 -19.35 14.59 -9.58
CA ALA A 561 -18.22 14.89 -10.45
C ALA A 561 -18.52 14.46 -11.89
N GLY A 562 -19.02 13.24 -12.07
CA GLY A 562 -19.42 12.72 -13.39
C GLY A 562 -20.56 13.50 -14.08
N LYS A 563 -21.35 14.29 -13.36
CA LYS A 563 -22.42 15.13 -13.96
C LYS A 563 -21.88 16.45 -14.50
N VAL A 564 -20.76 16.93 -13.96
CA VAL A 564 -20.15 18.21 -14.36
C VAL A 564 -18.95 18.03 -15.29
N MET A 565 -18.47 16.79 -15.47
CA MET A 565 -17.44 16.48 -16.46
C MET A 565 -17.94 16.75 -17.89
N PRO A 566 -17.11 17.36 -18.77
CA PRO A 566 -17.41 17.47 -20.19
C PRO A 566 -17.67 16.09 -20.83
N GLU A 567 -18.70 15.97 -21.67
CA GLU A 567 -19.12 14.68 -22.25
C GLU A 567 -18.02 13.99 -23.07
N ASN A 568 -17.21 14.77 -23.80
CA ASN A 568 -16.08 14.24 -24.57
C ASN A 568 -15.00 13.62 -23.67
N TRP A 569 -14.77 14.19 -22.47
CA TRP A 569 -13.85 13.62 -21.49
C TRP A 569 -14.47 12.40 -20.82
N LYS A 570 -15.70 12.55 -20.31
CA LYS A 570 -16.40 11.50 -19.57
C LYS A 570 -16.52 10.21 -20.36
N LYS A 571 -16.82 10.29 -21.67
CA LYS A 571 -17.04 9.11 -22.53
C LYS A 571 -15.88 8.12 -22.50
N SER A 572 -14.64 8.60 -22.55
CA SER A 572 -13.42 7.77 -22.59
C SER A 572 -12.73 7.62 -21.22
N ASN A 573 -13.25 8.26 -20.18
CA ASN A 573 -12.61 8.27 -18.86
C ASN A 573 -12.85 6.96 -18.08
N TRP A 574 -11.93 6.01 -18.23
CA TRP A 574 -11.93 4.75 -17.46
C TRP A 574 -11.66 4.99 -15.97
N LEU A 575 -10.90 6.03 -15.63
CA LEU A 575 -10.45 6.28 -14.27
C LEU A 575 -11.60 6.79 -13.38
N TRP A 576 -12.44 7.71 -13.87
CA TRP A 576 -13.67 8.13 -13.19
C TRP A 576 -14.59 6.93 -12.94
N ARG A 577 -14.71 6.01 -13.91
CA ARG A 577 -15.48 4.78 -13.76
C ARG A 577 -14.92 3.86 -12.68
N MET A 578 -13.59 3.75 -12.57
CA MET A 578 -12.95 2.99 -11.49
C MET A 578 -13.24 3.60 -10.12
N TYR A 579 -13.16 4.93 -9.96
CA TYR A 579 -13.54 5.62 -8.72
C TYR A 579 -15.02 5.41 -8.37
N LEU A 580 -15.92 5.50 -9.37
CA LEU A 580 -17.35 5.32 -9.14
C LEU A 580 -17.70 3.86 -8.84
N GLN A 581 -17.07 2.92 -9.54
CA GLN A 581 -17.21 1.49 -9.29
C GLN A 581 -16.78 1.17 -7.85
N LYS A 582 -15.64 1.71 -7.39
CA LYS A 582 -15.19 1.55 -6.00
C LYS A 582 -16.24 2.04 -5.00
N GLY A 583 -16.87 3.19 -5.28
CA GLY A 583 -17.89 3.77 -4.40
C GLY A 583 -19.18 2.97 -4.37
N ALA A 584 -19.63 2.47 -5.52
CA ALA A 584 -20.81 1.62 -5.61
C ALA A 584 -20.59 0.29 -4.85
N LEU A 585 -19.40 -0.31 -4.96
CA LEU A 585 -19.02 -1.51 -4.23
C LEU A 585 -18.93 -1.26 -2.72
N ASP A 586 -18.25 -0.19 -2.28
CA ASP A 586 -18.16 0.16 -0.86
C ASP A 586 -19.54 0.38 -0.23
N ARG A 587 -20.41 1.08 -0.96
CA ARG A 587 -21.79 1.33 -0.52
C ARG A 587 -22.61 0.05 -0.49
N TYR A 588 -22.46 -0.83 -1.48
CA TYR A 588 -23.08 -2.15 -1.46
C TYR A 588 -22.66 -2.94 -0.21
N THR A 589 -21.35 -3.00 0.06
CA THR A 589 -20.80 -3.71 1.22
C THR A 589 -21.34 -3.13 2.53
N GLN A 590 -21.34 -1.80 2.69
CA GLN A 590 -21.90 -1.15 3.88
C GLN A 590 -23.38 -1.54 4.10
N LEU A 591 -24.19 -1.49 3.05
CA LEU A 591 -25.60 -1.86 3.13
C LEU A 591 -25.77 -3.35 3.48
N MET A 592 -24.96 -4.23 2.89
CA MET A 592 -25.00 -5.67 3.17
C MET A 592 -24.66 -5.96 4.63
N VAL A 593 -23.60 -5.36 5.17
CA VAL A 593 -23.22 -5.48 6.59
C VAL A 593 -24.37 -4.99 7.48
N ASN A 594 -24.95 -3.82 7.17
CA ASN A 594 -26.12 -3.31 7.90
C ASN A 594 -27.29 -4.29 7.91
N ARG A 595 -27.59 -4.93 6.77
CA ARG A 595 -28.68 -5.89 6.69
C ARG A 595 -28.41 -7.14 7.53
N GLN A 596 -27.17 -7.64 7.54
CA GLN A 596 -26.81 -8.79 8.37
C GLN A 596 -26.92 -8.44 9.86
N ILE A 597 -26.47 -7.27 10.31
CA ILE A 597 -26.61 -6.80 11.70
C ILE A 597 -28.08 -6.69 12.11
N GLN A 598 -28.93 -6.14 11.24
CA GLN A 598 -30.37 -6.07 11.48
C GLN A 598 -30.97 -7.47 11.64
N LEU A 599 -30.62 -8.40 10.75
CA LEU A 599 -31.11 -9.77 10.85
C LEU A 599 -30.65 -10.47 12.13
N GLN A 600 -29.39 -10.28 12.53
CA GLN A 600 -28.88 -10.76 13.81
C GLN A 600 -29.73 -10.23 14.97
N THR A 601 -29.96 -8.91 15.00
CA THR A 601 -30.75 -8.25 16.05
C THR A 601 -32.18 -8.80 16.09
N GLU A 602 -32.85 -8.90 14.93
CA GLU A 602 -34.20 -9.45 14.82
C GLU A 602 -34.28 -10.90 15.34
N VAL A 603 -33.23 -11.70 15.11
CA VAL A 603 -33.16 -13.09 15.58
C VAL A 603 -32.85 -13.17 17.08
N GLU A 604 -31.92 -12.36 17.57
CA GLU A 604 -31.60 -12.25 19.00
C GLU A 604 -32.83 -11.81 19.79
N GLU A 605 -33.59 -10.84 19.30
CA GLU A 605 -34.86 -10.39 19.91
C GLU A 605 -35.91 -11.50 19.99
N LEU A 606 -36.02 -12.37 18.96
CA LEU A 606 -36.94 -13.51 19.00
C LEU A 606 -36.62 -14.49 20.15
N VAL A 607 -35.33 -14.64 20.48
CA VAL A 607 -34.88 -15.56 21.54
C VAL A 607 -34.59 -14.87 22.86
N LYS A 608 -34.79 -13.54 22.94
CA LYS A 608 -34.60 -12.74 24.15
C LYS A 608 -35.82 -12.86 25.05
N THR A 609 -35.72 -13.68 26.10
CA THR A 609 -36.72 -13.75 27.17
C THR A 609 -36.08 -13.47 28.53
N GLY A 610 -36.83 -12.82 29.43
CA GLY A 610 -36.39 -12.53 30.80
C GLY A 610 -36.11 -13.79 31.66
N SER A 611 -36.45 -14.99 31.17
CA SER A 611 -35.93 -16.25 31.69
C SER A 611 -35.63 -17.22 30.54
N ALA A 612 -34.39 -17.75 30.47
CA ALA A 612 -33.91 -18.67 29.43
C ALA A 612 -34.61 -20.06 29.41
N GLN A 613 -35.66 -20.24 30.22
CA GLN A 613 -36.42 -21.47 30.36
C GLN A 613 -37.72 -21.48 29.54
N GLU A 614 -38.08 -20.35 28.91
CA GLU A 614 -39.36 -20.15 28.21
C GLU A 614 -39.29 -20.18 26.67
N VAL A 615 -38.10 -20.15 26.06
CA VAL A 615 -37.97 -20.14 24.59
C VAL A 615 -38.34 -21.52 24.01
N SER A 616 -39.51 -21.59 23.37
CA SER A 616 -40.04 -22.83 22.79
C SER A 616 -39.28 -23.27 21.53
N ASP A 617 -39.35 -24.57 21.22
CA ASP A 617 -38.78 -25.10 19.97
C ASP A 617 -39.40 -24.44 18.73
N GLN A 618 -40.65 -23.98 18.82
CA GLN A 618 -41.31 -23.25 17.74
C GLN A 618 -40.62 -21.90 17.48
N VAL A 619 -40.24 -21.17 18.53
CA VAL A 619 -39.51 -19.89 18.41
C VAL A 619 -38.11 -20.12 17.83
N LEU A 620 -37.40 -21.16 18.26
CA LEU A 620 -36.09 -21.49 17.69
C LEU A 620 -36.18 -21.89 16.22
N ASN A 621 -37.19 -22.67 15.82
CA ASN A 621 -37.43 -22.99 14.42
C ASN A 621 -37.81 -21.76 13.59
N GLN A 622 -38.57 -20.82 14.16
CA GLN A 622 -38.88 -19.54 13.52
C GLN A 622 -37.61 -18.69 13.31
N ALA A 623 -36.74 -18.59 14.33
CA ALA A 623 -35.46 -17.90 14.23
C ALA A 623 -34.55 -18.53 13.14
N LEU A 624 -34.43 -19.86 13.11
CA LEU A 624 -33.68 -20.59 12.09
C LEU A 624 -34.27 -20.39 10.68
N GLN A 625 -35.60 -20.45 10.54
CA GLN A 625 -36.25 -20.20 9.26
C GLN A 625 -35.97 -18.78 8.77
N LYS A 626 -36.04 -17.81 9.68
CA LYS A 626 -35.74 -16.41 9.37
C LYS A 626 -34.31 -16.25 8.85
N LEU A 627 -33.31 -16.77 9.56
CA LEU A 627 -31.90 -16.73 9.11
C LEU A 627 -31.69 -17.32 7.70
N ARG A 628 -32.36 -18.43 7.39
CA ARG A 628 -32.12 -19.21 6.16
C ARG A 628 -32.91 -18.72 4.95
N SER A 629 -34.04 -18.07 5.17
CA SER A 629 -34.95 -17.65 4.09
C SER A 629 -34.91 -16.15 3.78
N GLU A 630 -34.30 -15.35 4.64
CA GLU A 630 -34.27 -13.89 4.48
C GLU A 630 -33.49 -13.50 3.22
N LYS A 631 -34.09 -12.68 2.37
CA LYS A 631 -33.40 -12.10 1.22
C LYS A 631 -32.58 -10.91 1.68
N MET A 632 -31.26 -11.07 1.70
CA MET A 632 -30.32 -10.03 2.15
C MET A 632 -30.25 -8.84 1.20
N GLU A 633 -30.29 -9.11 -0.11
CA GLU A 633 -30.10 -8.06 -1.11
C GLU A 633 -31.36 -7.20 -1.31
N SER A 634 -31.24 -5.91 -0.97
CA SER A 634 -32.29 -4.90 -1.18
C SER A 634 -32.32 -4.41 -2.64
N PRO A 635 -33.39 -3.71 -3.08
CA PRO A 635 -33.42 -3.08 -4.40
C PRO A 635 -32.30 -2.05 -4.62
N GLU A 636 -31.92 -1.28 -3.59
CA GLU A 636 -30.79 -0.33 -3.65
C GLU A 636 -29.47 -1.08 -3.89
N MET A 637 -29.21 -2.15 -3.13
CA MET A 637 -28.03 -3.00 -3.30
C MET A 637 -27.98 -3.61 -4.71
N PHE A 638 -29.11 -4.11 -5.22
CA PHE A 638 -29.17 -4.63 -6.59
C PHE A 638 -28.81 -3.56 -7.63
N GLY A 639 -29.33 -2.33 -7.46
CA GLY A 639 -28.99 -1.19 -8.32
C GLY A 639 -27.50 -0.86 -8.31
N LEU A 640 -26.89 -0.78 -7.12
CA LEU A 640 -25.46 -0.52 -6.96
C LEU A 640 -24.60 -1.63 -7.58
N LYS A 641 -25.01 -2.90 -7.44
CA LYS A 641 -24.30 -4.04 -8.03
C LYS A 641 -24.35 -4.01 -9.56
N GLU A 642 -25.51 -3.72 -10.15
CA GLU A 642 -25.63 -3.60 -11.61
C GLU A 642 -24.87 -2.39 -12.15
N GLU A 643 -24.88 -1.26 -11.42
CA GLU A 643 -24.06 -0.09 -11.75
C GLU A 643 -22.57 -0.44 -11.69
N ALA A 644 -22.10 -1.07 -10.61
CA ALA A 644 -20.70 -1.48 -10.46
C ALA A 644 -20.26 -2.46 -11.55
N LYS A 645 -21.15 -3.37 -11.96
CA LYS A 645 -20.92 -4.29 -13.08
C LYS A 645 -20.74 -3.52 -14.39
N GLN A 646 -21.67 -2.62 -14.72
CA GLN A 646 -21.62 -1.81 -15.94
C GLN A 646 -20.34 -0.98 -15.98
N LEU A 647 -20.03 -0.24 -14.90
CA LEU A 647 -18.83 0.59 -14.82
C LEU A 647 -17.55 -0.23 -15.01
N GLY A 648 -17.48 -1.41 -14.40
CA GLY A 648 -16.36 -2.32 -14.52
C GLY A 648 -16.17 -2.89 -15.92
N GLU A 649 -17.25 -3.24 -16.63
CA GLU A 649 -17.16 -3.68 -18.03
C GLU A 649 -16.74 -2.52 -18.94
N GLU A 650 -17.26 -1.31 -18.72
CA GLU A 650 -16.88 -0.13 -19.48
C GLU A 650 -15.41 0.25 -19.28
N SER A 651 -14.92 0.29 -18.04
CA SER A 651 -13.51 0.57 -17.77
C SER A 651 -12.58 -0.54 -18.29
N ASN A 652 -13.02 -1.80 -18.24
CA ASN A 652 -12.26 -2.92 -18.80
C ASN A 652 -12.19 -2.81 -20.33
N ALA A 653 -13.29 -2.47 -20.99
CA ALA A 653 -13.30 -2.23 -22.43
C ALA A 653 -12.42 -1.04 -22.82
N LEU A 654 -12.50 0.06 -22.07
CA LEU A 654 -11.74 1.29 -22.35
C LEU A 654 -10.25 1.16 -22.09
N PHE A 655 -9.83 0.47 -21.02
CA PHE A 655 -8.42 0.50 -20.59
C PHE A 655 -7.95 -0.75 -19.82
N GLY A 656 -8.64 -1.88 -19.92
CA GLY A 656 -8.24 -3.11 -19.22
C GLY A 656 -8.17 -2.93 -17.70
N SER A 657 -9.08 -2.16 -17.11
CA SER A 657 -9.14 -1.91 -15.66
C SER A 657 -10.52 -2.25 -15.10
N ARG A 658 -10.58 -2.96 -13.98
CA ARG A 658 -11.81 -3.30 -13.25
C ARG A 658 -11.45 -3.61 -11.81
N ASN A 659 -12.34 -3.31 -10.88
CA ASN A 659 -12.15 -3.66 -9.47
C ASN A 659 -12.51 -5.14 -9.21
N GLU A 660 -11.61 -5.89 -8.57
CA GLU A 660 -11.78 -7.31 -8.25
C GLU A 660 -12.86 -7.58 -7.19
N GLY A 661 -13.13 -6.61 -6.32
CA GLY A 661 -14.11 -6.73 -5.25
C GLY A 661 -15.52 -7.04 -5.76
N PHE A 662 -15.85 -6.67 -6.99
CA PHE A 662 -17.12 -7.06 -7.64
C PHE A 662 -17.34 -8.59 -7.67
N PHE A 663 -16.26 -9.36 -7.80
CA PHE A 663 -16.32 -10.83 -7.84
C PHE A 663 -16.21 -11.48 -6.45
N ASN A 664 -16.19 -10.68 -5.39
CA ASN A 664 -15.96 -11.10 -4.01
C ASN A 664 -16.87 -10.30 -3.06
N LEU A 665 -18.18 -10.30 -3.34
CA LEU A 665 -19.19 -9.59 -2.54
C LEU A 665 -19.95 -10.48 -1.56
N GLU A 666 -19.92 -11.80 -1.76
CA GLU A 666 -20.69 -12.77 -0.97
C GLU A 666 -19.89 -13.19 0.26
N HIS A 667 -20.22 -12.59 1.40
CA HIS A 667 -19.59 -12.90 2.69
C HIS A 667 -20.61 -12.98 3.82
N ASP A 668 -20.34 -13.84 4.79
CA ASP A 668 -20.91 -13.69 6.13
C ASP A 668 -20.03 -12.71 6.92
N PHE A 669 -20.38 -11.43 6.93
CA PHE A 669 -19.54 -10.37 7.48
C PHE A 669 -19.51 -10.36 9.01
N ILE A 670 -20.56 -10.85 9.66
CA ILE A 670 -20.76 -10.72 11.12
C ILE A 670 -20.88 -12.07 11.86
N GLY A 671 -20.87 -13.19 11.14
CA GLY A 671 -20.93 -14.52 11.72
C GLY A 671 -22.35 -15.04 11.93
N LEU A 672 -23.28 -14.77 11.00
CA LEU A 672 -24.62 -15.35 10.99
C LEU A 672 -24.60 -16.89 11.00
N GLY A 673 -23.57 -17.50 10.40
CA GLY A 673 -23.35 -18.94 10.48
C GLY A 673 -23.11 -19.42 11.91
N TRP A 674 -22.50 -18.61 12.79
CA TRP A 674 -22.32 -18.93 14.20
C TRP A 674 -23.68 -18.96 14.90
N LEU A 675 -24.52 -17.96 14.61
CA LEU A 675 -25.86 -17.86 15.16
C LEU A 675 -26.74 -19.06 14.73
N ASP A 676 -26.70 -19.46 13.46
CA ASP A 676 -27.38 -20.67 12.97
C ASP A 676 -26.92 -21.92 13.75
N ARG A 677 -25.60 -22.10 13.93
CA ARG A 677 -25.08 -23.25 14.70
C ARG A 677 -25.55 -23.23 16.16
N GLN A 678 -25.48 -22.09 16.84
CA GLN A 678 -25.90 -22.01 18.25
C GLN A 678 -27.39 -22.24 18.42
N LEU A 679 -28.24 -21.75 17.51
CA LEU A 679 -29.68 -22.01 17.54
C LEU A 679 -29.99 -23.51 17.36
N ASN A 680 -29.31 -24.19 16.43
CA ASN A 680 -29.46 -25.65 16.26
C ASN A 680 -28.98 -26.41 17.51
N ARG A 681 -27.84 -26.01 18.10
CA ARG A 681 -27.36 -26.60 19.36
C ARG A 681 -28.36 -26.39 20.49
N ALA A 682 -28.95 -25.20 20.62
CA ALA A 682 -29.95 -24.89 21.64
C ALA A 682 -31.24 -25.70 21.44
N LEU A 683 -31.66 -25.92 20.20
CA LEU A 683 -32.81 -26.76 19.85
C LEU A 683 -32.60 -28.23 20.25
N ALA A 684 -31.38 -28.75 20.06
CA ALA A 684 -31.04 -30.12 20.43
C ALA A 684 -30.78 -30.31 21.94
N ALA A 685 -30.34 -29.26 22.63
CA ALA A 685 -30.00 -29.30 24.05
C ALA A 685 -31.24 -29.28 24.97
N LYS A 686 -31.04 -29.65 26.24
CA LYS A 686 -32.05 -29.58 27.30
C LYS A 686 -31.45 -29.02 28.60
N GLY A 687 -32.30 -28.57 29.51
CA GLY A 687 -31.89 -28.17 30.87
C GLY A 687 -30.89 -27.00 30.90
N LYS A 688 -29.89 -27.08 31.80
CA LYS A 688 -28.89 -26.02 32.02
C LYS A 688 -28.09 -25.68 30.76
N HIS A 689 -27.68 -26.69 29.99
CA HIS A 689 -26.90 -26.48 28.77
C HIS A 689 -27.67 -25.68 27.69
N ARG A 690 -28.97 -25.95 27.52
CA ARG A 690 -29.82 -25.15 26.62
C ARG A 690 -29.90 -23.69 27.06
N LYS A 691 -30.01 -23.43 28.37
CA LYS A 691 -30.03 -22.06 28.91
C LYS A 691 -28.71 -21.33 28.63
N GLU A 692 -27.58 -22.01 28.81
CA GLU A 692 -26.26 -21.43 28.53
C GLU A 692 -26.09 -21.09 27.05
N LEU A 693 -26.54 -21.95 26.13
CA LEU A 693 -26.52 -21.66 24.69
C LEU A 693 -27.37 -20.45 24.33
N LEU A 694 -28.59 -20.33 24.89
CA LEU A 694 -29.46 -19.18 24.65
C LEU A 694 -28.90 -17.87 25.26
N ALA A 695 -28.27 -17.95 26.42
CA ALA A 695 -27.57 -16.83 27.03
C ALA A 695 -26.40 -16.37 26.15
N MET A 696 -25.59 -17.30 25.61
CA MET A 696 -24.51 -16.94 24.69
C MET A 696 -25.00 -16.25 23.41
N ILE A 697 -26.21 -16.56 22.93
CA ILE A 697 -26.79 -15.88 21.77
C ILE A 697 -27.17 -14.44 22.10
N THR A 698 -27.75 -14.20 23.28
CA THR A 698 -28.37 -12.90 23.63
C THR A 698 -27.47 -11.97 24.45
N ASP A 699 -26.44 -12.51 25.10
CA ASP A 699 -25.56 -11.81 26.03
C ASP A 699 -24.15 -12.41 26.01
N TYR A 700 -23.56 -12.42 24.82
CA TYR A 700 -22.36 -13.19 24.52
C TYR A 700 -21.11 -12.81 25.31
N GLU A 701 -20.84 -11.51 25.43
CA GLU A 701 -19.64 -10.99 26.08
C GLU A 701 -19.77 -10.94 27.61
N ASN A 702 -20.96 -11.20 28.16
CA ASN A 702 -21.19 -11.13 29.60
C ASN A 702 -20.75 -12.42 30.31
N PRO A 703 -19.70 -12.38 31.15
CA PRO A 703 -19.25 -13.53 31.93
C PRO A 703 -20.09 -13.77 33.20
N GLY A 704 -21.08 -12.91 33.48
CA GLY A 704 -21.84 -12.88 34.74
C GLY A 704 -21.20 -11.97 35.80
N GLU A 705 -21.90 -11.79 36.93
CA GLU A 705 -21.44 -10.93 38.02
C GLU A 705 -20.11 -11.42 38.61
N GLY A 706 -19.10 -10.55 38.63
CA GLY A 706 -17.75 -10.89 39.11
C GLY A 706 -16.94 -11.80 38.18
N GLY A 707 -17.44 -12.08 36.96
CA GLY A 707 -16.68 -12.72 35.90
C GLY A 707 -15.89 -11.71 35.04
N GLN A 708 -15.01 -12.22 34.18
CA GLN A 708 -14.18 -11.43 33.26
C GLN A 708 -14.24 -12.03 31.85
N TYR A 709 -14.18 -11.18 30.82
CA TYR A 709 -14.15 -11.56 29.40
C TYR A 709 -12.99 -10.89 28.70
N ASP A 710 -12.23 -11.68 27.94
CA ASP A 710 -11.13 -11.24 27.11
C ASP A 710 -11.42 -11.65 25.66
N ASN A 711 -11.45 -10.67 24.75
CA ASN A 711 -11.55 -10.90 23.31
C ASN A 711 -10.15 -10.77 22.70
N LEU A 712 -9.51 -11.92 22.47
CA LEU A 712 -8.18 -12.04 21.91
C LEU A 712 -8.21 -12.06 20.37
N GLY A 713 -9.36 -11.77 19.75
CA GLY A 713 -9.51 -11.69 18.30
C GLY A 713 -9.64 -10.25 17.81
N THR A 714 -10.86 -9.86 17.41
CA THR A 714 -11.14 -8.55 16.80
C THR A 714 -11.03 -7.42 17.82
N ALA A 715 -10.43 -6.30 17.42
CA ALA A 715 -10.16 -5.10 18.24
C ALA A 715 -9.26 -5.33 19.48
N ASN A 716 -9.10 -6.58 19.92
CA ASN A 716 -8.27 -7.01 21.02
C ASN A 716 -8.52 -6.33 22.39
N PRO A 717 -9.77 -6.16 22.88
CA PRO A 717 -10.00 -5.77 24.26
C PRO A 717 -9.75 -6.99 25.18
N ALA A 718 -8.48 -7.28 25.44
CA ALA A 718 -8.01 -8.41 26.25
C ALA A 718 -7.10 -7.94 27.40
N PRO A 719 -7.64 -7.25 28.43
CA PRO A 719 -6.86 -6.62 29.49
C PRO A 719 -6.05 -7.60 30.35
N ASN A 720 -6.41 -8.88 30.36
CA ASN A 720 -5.72 -9.88 31.18
C ASN A 720 -4.56 -10.56 30.44
N VAL A 721 -4.38 -10.33 29.13
CA VAL A 721 -3.25 -10.90 28.38
C VAL A 721 -1.94 -10.25 28.83
N VAL A 722 -0.99 -11.08 29.27
CA VAL A 722 0.36 -10.64 29.70
C VAL A 722 1.46 -11.17 28.80
N PHE A 723 1.17 -12.16 27.93
CA PHE A 723 2.10 -12.66 26.93
C PHE A 723 1.36 -13.27 25.73
N GLY A 724 1.96 -13.12 24.54
CA GLY A 724 1.37 -13.52 23.27
C GLY A 724 1.02 -12.30 22.41
N TYR A 725 0.86 -12.53 21.11
CA TYR A 725 0.64 -11.48 20.13
C TYR A 725 -0.71 -11.66 19.45
N PRO A 726 -1.40 -10.56 19.10
CA PRO A 726 -2.59 -10.65 18.27
C PRO A 726 -2.20 -11.18 16.88
N TYR A 727 -3.05 -12.03 16.33
CA TYR A 727 -2.77 -12.80 15.13
C TYR A 727 -2.47 -11.98 13.88
N ASP A 728 -1.34 -12.27 13.25
CA ASP A 728 -0.87 -11.60 12.04
C ASP A 728 -1.63 -12.13 10.81
N HIS A 729 -2.48 -11.28 10.23
CA HIS A 729 -3.23 -11.59 9.01
C HIS A 729 -2.39 -11.45 7.73
N GLY A 730 -1.07 -11.33 7.89
CA GLY A 730 -0.09 -11.35 6.85
C GLY A 730 0.02 -12.65 6.09
N GLN A 731 0.64 -12.61 4.90
CA GLN A 731 1.01 -13.83 4.18
C GLN A 731 1.73 -14.80 5.15
N PRO A 732 1.24 -16.05 5.27
CA PRO A 732 0.40 -16.76 4.32
C PRO A 732 -1.12 -16.58 4.48
N TYR A 733 -1.61 -15.80 5.45
CA TYR A 733 -3.03 -15.69 5.73
C TYR A 733 -3.85 -15.24 4.52
N VAL A 734 -4.88 -16.03 4.21
CA VAL A 734 -5.92 -15.70 3.24
C VAL A 734 -7.24 -15.74 3.98
N GLN A 735 -8.20 -14.92 3.58
CA GLN A 735 -9.46 -14.73 4.31
C GLN A 735 -10.21 -16.04 4.61
N GLN A 736 -10.09 -17.03 3.75
CA GLN A 736 -10.76 -18.33 3.89
C GLN A 736 -10.08 -19.26 4.92
N MET A 737 -8.99 -18.82 5.56
CA MET A 737 -8.23 -19.62 6.54
C MET A 737 -9.04 -20.01 7.77
N LEU A 738 -9.95 -19.13 8.19
CA LEU A 738 -10.96 -19.41 9.20
C LEU A 738 -12.33 -19.30 8.56
N SER A 739 -13.28 -20.08 9.06
CA SER A 739 -14.63 -20.06 8.49
C SER A 739 -15.30 -18.71 8.77
N GLU A 740 -15.93 -18.13 7.75
CA GLU A 740 -16.84 -17.00 7.95
C GLU A 740 -18.06 -17.38 8.79
N GLY A 741 -18.34 -18.66 8.98
CA GLY A 741 -19.32 -19.10 9.96
C GLY A 741 -18.93 -18.78 11.40
N ASN A 742 -17.71 -18.32 11.70
CA ASN A 742 -17.33 -17.85 13.03
C ASN A 742 -17.76 -16.40 13.26
N ARG A 743 -17.92 -15.98 14.52
CA ARG A 743 -18.03 -14.53 14.84
C ARG A 743 -16.74 -13.80 14.43
N PRO A 744 -16.76 -12.50 14.16
CA PRO A 744 -15.54 -11.72 13.88
C PRO A 744 -14.44 -11.95 14.92
N SER A 745 -14.78 -11.94 16.22
CA SER A 745 -13.85 -12.20 17.34
C SER A 745 -13.20 -13.58 17.31
N GLN A 746 -13.77 -14.52 16.55
CA GLN A 746 -13.31 -15.90 16.38
C GLN A 746 -12.63 -16.13 15.03
N ARG A 747 -12.58 -15.10 14.17
CA ARG A 747 -11.81 -15.10 12.90
C ARG A 747 -10.44 -14.45 13.07
N SER A 748 -10.00 -14.35 14.32
CA SER A 748 -8.69 -13.94 14.76
C SER A 748 -8.43 -14.54 16.15
N MET A 749 -7.21 -14.41 16.65
CA MET A 749 -6.79 -15.00 17.92
C MET A 749 -5.52 -14.33 18.45
N HIS A 750 -5.09 -14.70 19.65
CA HIS A 750 -3.71 -14.51 20.07
C HIS A 750 -2.90 -15.75 19.79
N PHE A 751 -1.62 -15.54 19.53
CA PHE A 751 -0.67 -16.61 19.28
C PHE A 751 0.71 -16.34 19.87
N THR A 752 1.53 -17.38 19.94
CA THR A 752 2.99 -17.26 20.07
C THR A 752 3.65 -17.92 18.87
N GLN A 753 4.94 -17.69 18.63
CA GLN A 753 5.71 -18.44 17.64
C GLN A 753 6.40 -19.64 18.30
N ASP A 754 7.72 -19.62 18.39
CA ASP A 754 8.54 -20.67 18.97
C ASP A 754 8.76 -20.51 20.48
N GLU A 755 8.27 -19.44 21.11
CA GLU A 755 8.46 -19.16 22.53
C GLU A 755 7.84 -20.24 23.43
N ALA A 756 8.61 -20.70 24.42
CA ALA A 756 8.17 -21.74 25.36
C ALA A 756 7.08 -21.28 26.33
N GLN A 757 6.94 -19.98 26.54
CA GLN A 757 5.97 -19.41 27.47
C GLN A 757 4.52 -19.67 27.02
N GLY A 758 4.25 -19.56 25.71
CA GLY A 758 2.90 -19.64 25.15
C GLY A 758 1.99 -18.49 25.59
N VAL A 759 0.82 -18.34 24.95
CA VAL A 759 -0.12 -17.26 25.31
C VAL A 759 -0.45 -17.36 26.80
N THR A 760 -0.40 -16.23 27.51
CA THR A 760 -0.59 -16.19 28.97
C THR A 760 -1.56 -15.08 29.36
N LEU A 761 -2.55 -15.42 30.19
CA LEU A 761 -3.47 -14.49 30.83
C LEU A 761 -3.23 -14.47 32.34
N HIS A 762 -3.33 -13.29 32.94
CA HIS A 762 -3.22 -13.09 34.39
C HIS A 762 -4.46 -12.34 34.89
N TYR A 763 -5.31 -13.08 35.62
CA TYR A 763 -6.47 -12.55 36.31
C TYR A 763 -6.11 -12.15 37.73
N ARG A 764 -6.59 -10.97 38.16
CA ARG A 764 -6.31 -10.37 39.46
C ARG A 764 -7.62 -10.12 40.20
N ASP A 765 -7.50 -9.87 41.51
CA ASP A 765 -8.61 -9.47 42.40
C ASP A 765 -9.77 -10.48 42.42
N LEU A 766 -9.46 -11.78 42.30
CA LEU A 766 -10.45 -12.86 42.39
C LEU A 766 -10.94 -13.05 43.83
N ASP A 767 -12.21 -13.40 43.99
CA ASP A 767 -12.81 -13.73 45.29
C ASP A 767 -12.28 -15.09 45.77
N PRO A 768 -11.48 -15.15 46.85
CA PRO A 768 -10.86 -16.39 47.31
C PRO A 768 -11.85 -17.47 47.77
N ASN A 769 -13.11 -17.09 48.01
CA ASN A 769 -14.15 -18.00 48.49
C ASN A 769 -15.11 -18.45 47.39
N ALA A 770 -15.02 -17.85 46.21
CA ALA A 770 -15.86 -18.23 45.08
C ALA A 770 -15.32 -19.46 44.36
N LYS A 771 -16.21 -20.08 43.57
CA LYS A 771 -15.83 -21.08 42.58
C LYS A 771 -15.75 -20.41 41.22
N TYR A 772 -14.79 -20.87 40.42
CA TYR A 772 -14.59 -20.35 39.08
C TYR A 772 -14.57 -21.49 38.09
N LYS A 773 -15.15 -21.24 36.93
CA LYS A 773 -14.91 -22.02 35.71
C LYS A 773 -14.37 -21.09 34.64
N ILE A 774 -13.62 -21.65 33.72
CA ILE A 774 -13.08 -20.91 32.58
C ILE A 774 -13.61 -21.51 31.28
N ARG A 775 -13.95 -20.65 30.32
CA ARG A 775 -14.35 -21.04 28.98
C ARG A 775 -13.40 -20.41 27.96
N PHE A 776 -12.99 -21.21 27.00
CA PHE A 776 -12.17 -20.78 25.86
C PHE A 776 -12.94 -20.93 24.56
N THR A 777 -12.77 -19.98 23.64
CA THR A 777 -12.99 -20.24 22.22
C THR A 777 -11.66 -20.55 21.55
N LEU A 778 -11.57 -21.73 20.94
CA LEU A 778 -10.37 -22.19 20.25
C LEU A 778 -10.68 -22.47 18.78
N VAL A 779 -9.76 -22.08 17.91
CA VAL A 779 -9.79 -22.37 16.49
C VAL A 779 -8.37 -22.27 15.93
N ARG A 780 -8.05 -23.11 14.95
CA ARG A 780 -6.85 -22.99 14.13
C ARG A 780 -7.25 -22.89 12.66
N PRO A 781 -6.52 -22.15 11.84
CA PRO A 781 -6.82 -22.10 10.43
C PRO A 781 -6.29 -23.31 9.67
N TRP A 782 -6.67 -23.41 8.40
CA TRP A 782 -5.91 -24.20 7.43
C TRP A 782 -4.77 -23.38 6.84
N TYR A 783 -3.82 -24.06 6.18
CA TYR A 783 -2.65 -23.42 5.57
C TYR A 783 -2.58 -23.75 4.09
N GLN A 784 -2.14 -22.80 3.26
CA GLN A 784 -1.92 -23.02 1.83
C GLN A 784 -1.05 -24.26 1.61
N ASP A 785 -1.33 -25.06 0.57
CA ASP A 785 -0.64 -26.33 0.30
C ASP A 785 0.90 -26.24 0.36
N ARG A 786 1.46 -25.13 -0.15
CA ARG A 786 2.91 -24.86 -0.13
C ARG A 786 3.52 -24.68 1.26
N TYR A 787 2.71 -24.36 2.26
CA TYR A 787 3.13 -24.17 3.66
C TYR A 787 2.61 -25.28 4.58
N ALA A 788 1.51 -25.95 4.23
CA ALA A 788 0.80 -26.90 5.07
C ALA A 788 1.68 -28.00 5.68
N SER A 789 2.68 -28.50 4.94
CA SER A 789 3.59 -29.54 5.43
C SER A 789 4.47 -29.11 6.61
N ARG A 790 4.69 -27.79 6.78
CA ARG A 790 5.45 -27.22 7.91
C ARG A 790 4.55 -26.94 9.12
N MET A 791 3.24 -26.95 8.94
CA MET A 791 2.29 -26.47 9.94
C MET A 791 1.65 -27.64 10.69
N ASN A 792 2.32 -28.09 11.75
CA ASN A 792 1.89 -29.21 12.57
C ASN A 792 1.09 -28.82 13.83
N GLN A 793 0.77 -27.54 14.01
CA GLN A 793 -0.06 -27.07 15.11
C GLN A 793 -1.49 -27.67 15.02
N LYS A 794 -1.79 -28.61 15.92
CA LYS A 794 -3.08 -29.31 15.99
C LYS A 794 -3.64 -29.39 17.41
N SER A 795 -2.78 -29.34 18.41
CA SER A 795 -3.15 -29.41 19.81
C SER A 795 -2.25 -28.53 20.65
N GLU A 796 -2.73 -28.22 21.86
CA GLU A 796 -2.00 -27.48 22.88
C GLU A 796 -2.44 -27.92 24.28
N THR A 797 -1.59 -27.72 25.26
CA THR A 797 -1.89 -28.00 26.67
C THR A 797 -2.26 -26.72 27.38
N ILE A 798 -3.32 -26.72 28.20
CA ILE A 798 -3.78 -25.57 28.98
C ILE A 798 -3.45 -25.80 30.45
N LEU A 799 -2.76 -24.85 31.06
CA LEU A 799 -2.41 -24.84 32.47
C LEU A 799 -3.13 -23.69 33.20
N ALA A 800 -3.58 -23.98 34.43
CA ALA A 800 -3.91 -22.99 35.43
C ALA A 800 -2.82 -23.02 36.50
N ASP A 801 -2.07 -21.91 36.61
CA ASP A 801 -0.77 -21.84 37.24
C ASP A 801 0.13 -22.99 36.74
N GLU A 802 0.50 -23.92 37.62
CA GLU A 802 1.30 -25.11 37.30
C GLU A 802 0.46 -26.39 37.11
N GLN A 803 -0.87 -26.30 37.23
CA GLN A 803 -1.76 -27.44 37.12
C GLN A 803 -2.34 -27.57 35.70
N VAL A 804 -2.18 -28.74 35.09
CA VAL A 804 -2.79 -29.05 33.79
C VAL A 804 -4.32 -29.10 33.93
N LEU A 805 -5.01 -28.24 33.18
CA LEU A 805 -6.46 -28.26 33.01
C LEU A 805 -6.89 -29.18 31.86
N ALA A 806 -6.14 -29.12 30.75
CA ALA A 806 -6.37 -29.94 29.56
C ALA A 806 -5.02 -30.30 28.92
N GLN A 807 -4.73 -31.59 28.84
CA GLN A 807 -3.52 -32.11 28.20
C GLN A 807 -3.78 -32.34 26.71
N ASP A 808 -2.94 -31.80 25.85
CA ASP A 808 -2.96 -31.99 24.39
C ASP A 808 -4.37 -31.83 23.77
N LEU A 809 -5.07 -30.78 24.17
CA LEU A 809 -6.40 -30.44 23.68
C LEU A 809 -6.35 -30.18 22.17
N GLU A 810 -7.16 -30.90 21.40
CA GLU A 810 -7.26 -30.69 19.95
C GLU A 810 -7.90 -29.34 19.64
N ILE A 811 -7.25 -28.55 18.80
CA ILE A 811 -7.73 -27.24 18.36
C ILE A 811 -8.59 -27.41 17.10
N PRO A 812 -9.86 -26.95 17.11
CA PRO A 812 -10.77 -27.08 15.97
C PRO A 812 -10.24 -26.45 14.68
N LEU A 813 -10.29 -27.18 13.57
CA LEU A 813 -9.88 -26.68 12.25
C LEU A 813 -10.96 -25.80 11.62
N GLN A 814 -10.59 -24.56 11.26
CA GLN A 814 -11.38 -23.51 10.60
C GLN A 814 -12.62 -23.01 11.35
N MET A 815 -13.36 -23.89 12.01
CA MET A 815 -14.59 -23.59 12.72
C MET A 815 -14.32 -23.63 14.22
N SER A 816 -14.60 -22.53 14.91
CA SER A 816 -14.37 -22.42 16.35
C SER A 816 -15.34 -23.27 17.17
N ASP A 817 -14.91 -23.65 18.36
CA ASP A 817 -15.78 -24.23 19.39
C ASP A 817 -15.41 -23.78 20.81
N HIS A 818 -16.30 -24.05 21.76
CA HIS A 818 -16.16 -23.67 23.16
C HIS A 818 -15.74 -24.83 24.05
N PHE A 819 -14.75 -24.59 24.91
CA PHE A 819 -14.21 -25.56 25.85
C PHE A 819 -14.30 -24.98 27.26
N THR A 820 -14.99 -25.67 28.18
CA THR A 820 -15.21 -25.18 29.55
C THR A 820 -14.59 -26.12 30.57
N PHE A 821 -13.85 -25.58 31.53
CA PHE A 821 -13.15 -26.32 32.57
C PHE A 821 -13.40 -25.69 33.94
N GLU A 822 -13.54 -26.55 34.96
CA GLU A 822 -13.60 -26.12 36.36
C GLU A 822 -12.20 -25.71 36.84
N ILE A 823 -12.07 -24.58 37.53
CA ILE A 823 -10.81 -24.16 38.15
C ILE A 823 -10.76 -24.75 39.57
N PRO A 824 -9.73 -25.55 39.91
CA PRO A 824 -9.54 -26.02 41.27
C PRO A 824 -9.46 -24.84 42.24
N GLY A 825 -10.39 -24.74 43.19
CA GLY A 825 -10.50 -23.56 44.08
C GLY A 825 -9.32 -23.32 45.02
N LYS A 826 -8.27 -24.14 45.00
CA LYS A 826 -6.97 -23.85 45.65
C LYS A 826 -6.11 -22.86 44.84
N LEU A 827 -6.33 -22.79 43.51
CA LEU A 827 -5.54 -21.98 42.58
C LEU A 827 -5.98 -20.51 42.54
N THR A 828 -7.12 -20.18 43.14
CA THR A 828 -7.64 -18.79 43.19
C THR A 828 -7.63 -18.23 44.62
N LYS A 829 -6.93 -18.87 45.56
CA LYS A 829 -7.00 -18.55 47.01
C LYS A 829 -6.24 -17.29 47.40
N ASP A 830 -5.21 -16.95 46.65
CA ASP A 830 -4.43 -15.72 46.80
C ASP A 830 -5.04 -14.54 46.04
N GLY A 831 -6.13 -14.78 45.29
CA GLY A 831 -6.82 -13.75 44.50
C GLY A 831 -6.23 -13.56 43.10
N GLU A 832 -5.26 -14.38 42.69
CA GLU A 832 -4.67 -14.34 41.36
C GLU A 832 -4.92 -15.68 40.63
N LEU A 833 -4.80 -15.68 39.31
CA LEU A 833 -4.83 -16.89 38.49
C LEU A 833 -4.09 -16.66 37.19
N HIS A 834 -3.11 -17.52 36.89
CA HIS A 834 -2.43 -17.53 35.60
C HIS A 834 -3.01 -18.63 34.71
N ILE A 835 -3.37 -18.28 33.49
CA ILE A 835 -3.75 -19.26 32.46
C ILE A 835 -2.68 -19.24 31.39
N ARG A 836 -2.05 -20.39 31.16
CA ARG A 836 -0.95 -20.51 30.21
C ARG A 836 -1.23 -21.63 29.21
N PHE A 837 -1.04 -21.31 27.93
CA PHE A 837 -1.10 -22.29 26.86
C PHE A 837 0.32 -22.82 26.60
N GLN A 838 0.45 -24.10 26.28
CA GLN A 838 1.72 -24.74 25.98
C GLN A 838 1.63 -25.47 24.65
N LYS A 839 2.56 -25.15 23.74
CA LYS A 839 2.64 -25.77 22.41
C LYS A 839 2.92 -27.28 22.50
N ALA A 840 2.46 -28.02 21.49
CA ALA A 840 2.82 -29.43 21.33
C ALA A 840 4.35 -29.63 21.21
N ALA A 841 4.83 -30.80 21.63
CA ALA A 841 6.27 -31.08 21.73
C ALA A 841 7.01 -31.13 20.38
N ASP A 842 6.30 -31.28 19.26
CA ASP A 842 6.83 -31.31 17.90
C ASP A 842 6.75 -29.95 17.19
N LEU A 843 6.15 -28.94 17.82
CA LEU A 843 5.87 -27.64 17.20
C LEU A 843 7.03 -26.64 17.40
N ALA A 844 7.62 -26.20 16.29
CA ALA A 844 8.76 -25.27 16.29
C ALA A 844 9.95 -25.77 17.13
N TYR A 845 10.32 -27.04 16.94
CA TYR A 845 11.55 -27.65 17.46
C TYR A 845 12.34 -28.23 16.28
N GLY A 846 13.63 -27.88 16.16
CA GLY A 846 14.47 -28.30 15.03
C GLY A 846 15.76 -27.51 14.92
N ASP A 847 16.45 -27.64 13.78
CA ASP A 847 17.57 -26.76 13.44
C ASP A 847 17.09 -25.33 13.14
N ARG A 848 18.02 -24.36 13.21
CA ARG A 848 17.75 -22.93 13.00
C ARG A 848 17.00 -22.67 11.70
N VAL A 849 17.43 -23.27 10.59
CA VAL A 849 16.86 -23.01 9.26
C VAL A 849 15.42 -23.49 9.18
N THR A 850 15.13 -24.69 9.70
CA THR A 850 13.77 -25.24 9.70
C THR A 850 12.82 -24.38 10.55
N VAL A 851 13.26 -23.93 11.72
CA VAL A 851 12.47 -23.05 12.60
C VAL A 851 12.25 -21.68 11.96
N GLU A 852 13.28 -21.07 11.35
CA GLU A 852 13.15 -19.78 10.66
C GLU A 852 12.19 -19.87 9.47
N GLN A 853 12.28 -20.92 8.64
CA GLN A 853 11.32 -21.12 7.55
C GLN A 853 9.90 -21.30 8.07
N TRP A 854 9.71 -21.99 9.19
CA TRP A 854 8.41 -22.14 9.84
C TRP A 854 7.86 -20.77 10.32
N ARG A 855 8.67 -19.98 11.03
CA ARG A 855 8.30 -18.61 11.48
C ARG A 855 7.97 -17.69 10.31
N ASN A 856 8.80 -17.71 9.27
CA ASN A 856 8.65 -16.88 8.07
C ASN A 856 7.48 -17.32 7.19
N SER A 857 7.01 -18.56 7.30
CA SER A 857 5.83 -19.06 6.60
C SER A 857 4.54 -18.97 7.41
N GLY A 858 4.52 -18.20 8.51
CA GLY A 858 3.31 -17.98 9.32
C GLY A 858 3.02 -19.08 10.33
N GLY A 859 4.05 -19.72 10.87
CA GLY A 859 3.92 -20.71 11.92
C GLY A 859 3.53 -20.10 13.27
N TRP A 860 2.60 -20.76 13.96
CA TRP A 860 2.13 -20.39 15.30
C TRP A 860 2.25 -21.55 16.29
N GLY A 861 2.62 -21.25 17.53
CA GLY A 861 2.85 -22.15 18.66
C GLY A 861 1.59 -22.48 19.44
N THR A 862 1.01 -21.52 20.16
CA THR A 862 -0.28 -21.67 20.87
C THR A 862 -1.32 -20.71 20.31
N LEU A 863 -2.62 -21.00 20.39
CA LEU A 863 -3.70 -20.17 19.86
C LEU A 863 -4.86 -20.01 20.85
N VAL A 864 -5.43 -18.81 20.97
CA VAL A 864 -6.69 -18.62 21.71
C VAL A 864 -7.45 -17.41 21.18
N SER A 865 -8.74 -17.58 20.85
CA SER A 865 -9.56 -16.49 20.32
C SER A 865 -10.23 -15.67 21.42
N GLU A 866 -10.78 -16.32 22.44
CA GLU A 866 -11.59 -15.65 23.46
C GLU A 866 -11.56 -16.43 24.78
N VAL A 867 -11.69 -15.72 25.90
CA VAL A 867 -11.72 -16.33 27.23
C VAL A 867 -12.79 -15.69 28.11
N TRP A 868 -13.58 -16.51 28.81
CA TRP A 868 -14.48 -16.08 29.88
C TRP A 868 -14.06 -16.75 31.18
N LEU A 869 -13.69 -15.97 32.19
CA LEU A 869 -13.58 -16.43 33.56
C LEU A 869 -14.93 -16.18 34.25
N ILE A 870 -15.64 -17.25 34.60
CA ILE A 870 -17.01 -17.20 35.11
C ILE A 870 -17.00 -17.54 36.59
N LYS A 871 -17.53 -16.63 37.41
CA LYS A 871 -17.78 -16.84 38.85
C LYS A 871 -19.08 -17.62 39.03
N GLU A 872 -19.06 -18.70 39.81
CA GLU A 872 -20.24 -19.55 40.09
C GLU A 872 -20.93 -19.28 41.44
#